data_AF-A0A517SVM7-F1
#
_entry.id   AF-A0A517SVM7-F1
#
_cell.length_a   1.000
_cell.length_b   1.000
_cell.length_c   1.000
_cell.angle_alpha   90.00
_cell.angle_beta   90.00
_cell.angle_gamma   90.00
#
_symmetry.space_group_name_H-M   'P 1'
#
loop_
_entity.id
_entity.type
_entity.pdbx_description
1 polymer ?
#
loop_
_entity_poly.entity_id
_entity_poly.type
_entity_poly.pdbx_seq_one_letter_code
_entity_poly.pdbx_strand_id
1 'polypeptide(L)'
;MMEPCRRFMSPGNHLVTEENVIRMRNAIFVPVLLLIALSGCNDRTTPNDPAVQPSQTTEIEQPAGTEKGSGGDNDSQTGTDSEPRVDLFGVALRAAKAGDLDKAEATIRKRILEAPDDALSVELYGDIAQRQNRAAFAAKMFERAFQMQTQPTETLMTKAAMQLVRAGRAYDALEMIERWIESHPDSIQPRMDLVGLAAMIGMVDHSIPAMQFLLQHINLSEVDMLQALARPRRIEPDQTFCERQLNINPDDLRPQYALALREAQRGKWDEAAARLPAVIKKHPEFTPAHALLGRLLVDLGRFDELSQWQANCPRSMQQSDQYWWVAGRWAQHQGNHPAAVKAFVNALNFDPYGQPISLQPMLQSLQIMQQERESQLVAGQIRDYERLYNAIHLFLERESKSQDAAFQIADALMRLGRLWEAEAWARGSAQLPNDLVSNGQKRYMAIRQRLNRATPWRLPETQIVHRINCEGLPDIDWKLESQPTRLAAYQPPRRIHFTDVAQELGLSHTSRLNAKALAKGQSIDMTLGSGAGIADFDLDGWADLIAAHLDGDPMQENSSGKRLFRNVGGSFQDLGDSTRLRDRGYSQGIAVGDINCDGFPDILTCNIGRNRLFQNNGDGTFTDVSDRLPASTEPWSTSAVICDMNGDAIPDIYIGAYCAGKAPFQRVCKSNDTVVTCTPLIFDAALDTFLQGQSDGPYIDQSNQWVSQESPGRALGVIAGFIDERPGLDLYIANDMSANHLWSPTATSNTSDSKAFQLEDLGVIRGVGVSGQSRAQASMGVAMGDADSDGDLDLYVTHFSKDYNTFYEQVAPGLWSDNTYGLGLVQPTSELLGFGTEFVDFDNNGSMELVVANGHVHDIKEEGFEQAMLPQLFLRQADGRWSEADGAQVGDYFTKKHVGRALLTCDLNRDGKKDLLITSLFSPHSLLINDTPDAGQSISVQLVATKSERDAIGAVVAGSFNGMTNAAQLVAGEGFLGSQQRQIILGAGDHDEAQGLTVTWPSGWVENFGDLPTGQEYVLIEGSGEAFSVAK
;
A
#
# COMPACT_ATOMS: atom_id res chain seq x y z
N MET A 1 -44.72 -21.15 -4.03
CA MET A 1 -43.92 -20.98 -2.80
C MET A 1 -42.47 -21.32 -3.09
N MET A 2 -41.70 -20.32 -3.54
CA MET A 2 -40.25 -20.13 -3.35
C MET A 2 -39.94 -18.66 -3.77
N GLU A 3 -40.54 -17.72 -3.07
CA GLU A 3 -39.73 -16.81 -2.24
C GLU A 3 -39.55 -17.58 -0.93
N PRO A 4 -38.31 -17.81 -0.44
CA PRO A 4 -37.46 -16.75 0.07
C PRO A 4 -35.95 -16.97 -0.18
N CYS A 5 -35.34 -16.15 -1.03
CA CYS A 5 -33.89 -15.85 -1.03
C CYS A 5 -33.66 -14.37 -1.41
N ARG A 6 -34.62 -13.51 -1.01
CA ARG A 6 -34.57 -12.06 -1.14
C ARG A 6 -34.74 -11.47 0.26
N ARG A 7 -33.61 -11.23 0.93
CA ARG A 7 -33.38 -10.26 2.03
C ARG A 7 -32.18 -10.73 2.83
N PHE A 8 -31.01 -10.17 2.55
CA PHE A 8 -29.95 -9.81 3.51
C PHE A 8 -28.97 -8.94 2.73
N MET A 9 -29.24 -7.63 2.71
CA MET A 9 -28.32 -6.56 2.34
C MET A 9 -28.70 -5.36 3.21
N SER A 10 -27.72 -4.84 3.96
CA SER A 10 -27.67 -3.54 4.62
C SER A 10 -26.17 -3.22 4.78
N PRO A 11 -25.73 -1.96 4.60
CA PRO A 11 -24.46 -1.62 3.94
C PRO A 11 -23.30 -1.36 4.92
N GLY A 12 -22.06 -1.47 4.42
CA GLY A 12 -20.86 -1.07 5.15
C GLY A 12 -19.55 -1.10 4.35
N ASN A 13 -19.15 0.09 3.90
CA ASN A 13 -17.84 0.65 3.53
C ASN A 13 -16.89 -0.01 2.51
N HIS A 14 -16.54 0.85 1.56
CA HIS A 14 -15.63 0.79 0.43
C HIS A 14 -14.20 0.36 0.78
N LEU A 15 -13.78 -0.78 0.22
CA LEU A 15 -12.47 -1.05 -0.38
C LEU A 15 -12.67 -2.33 -1.22
N VAL A 16 -12.54 -2.21 -2.54
CA VAL A 16 -12.93 -3.22 -3.55
C VAL A 16 -14.43 -3.54 -3.52
N THR A 17 -15.19 -2.66 -4.17
CA THR A 17 -16.65 -2.72 -4.43
C THR A 17 -17.29 -4.11 -4.37
N GLU A 18 -18.20 -4.30 -3.39
CA GLU A 18 -19.28 -5.29 -3.42
C GLU A 18 -20.08 -5.21 -4.74
N GLU A 19 -20.10 -4.06 -5.41
CA GLU A 19 -20.71 -3.88 -6.73
C GLU A 19 -20.02 -4.60 -7.90
N ASN A 20 -18.70 -4.88 -7.83
CA ASN A 20 -18.00 -5.61 -8.90
C ASN A 20 -18.15 -7.14 -8.75
N VAL A 21 -18.29 -7.65 -7.53
CA VAL A 21 -18.78 -9.02 -7.30
C VAL A 21 -20.22 -9.15 -7.80
N ILE A 22 -21.04 -8.10 -7.68
CA ILE A 22 -22.40 -8.03 -8.26
C ILE A 22 -22.38 -7.92 -9.81
N ARG A 23 -21.32 -7.37 -10.44
CA ARG A 23 -21.17 -7.31 -11.90
C ARG A 23 -20.63 -8.61 -12.52
N MET A 24 -19.68 -9.29 -11.87
CA MET A 24 -19.41 -10.71 -12.13
C MET A 24 -20.70 -11.54 -12.04
N ARG A 25 -21.59 -11.18 -11.11
CA ARG A 25 -22.94 -11.77 -10.93
C ARG A 25 -23.98 -11.40 -11.99
N ASN A 26 -23.73 -10.46 -12.90
CA ASN A 26 -24.70 -10.02 -13.91
C ASN A 26 -24.22 -10.20 -15.36
N ALA A 27 -22.92 -10.19 -15.64
CA ALA A 27 -22.38 -10.41 -16.99
C ALA A 27 -22.17 -11.91 -17.31
N ILE A 28 -21.73 -12.71 -16.34
CA ILE A 28 -21.51 -14.17 -16.50
C ILE A 28 -22.80 -14.97 -16.24
N PHE A 29 -23.73 -14.44 -15.44
CA PHE A 29 -24.88 -15.20 -14.91
C PHE A 29 -26.18 -15.12 -15.72
N VAL A 30 -26.30 -14.22 -16.69
CA VAL A 30 -27.56 -14.02 -17.44
C VAL A 30 -27.74 -14.97 -18.65
N PRO A 31 -26.71 -15.50 -19.35
CA PRO A 31 -26.96 -16.51 -20.38
C PRO A 31 -27.19 -17.93 -19.82
N VAL A 32 -26.77 -18.21 -18.59
CA VAL A 32 -26.94 -19.55 -17.96
C VAL A 32 -28.36 -19.74 -17.40
N LEU A 33 -29.09 -18.66 -17.08
CA LEU A 33 -30.47 -18.75 -16.57
C LEU A 33 -31.57 -18.61 -17.64
N LEU A 34 -31.27 -18.08 -18.83
CA LEU A 34 -32.29 -17.88 -19.88
C LEU A 34 -32.55 -19.10 -20.79
N LEU A 35 -31.70 -20.13 -20.74
CA LEU A 35 -31.98 -21.44 -21.35
C LEU A 35 -32.70 -22.42 -20.40
N ILE A 36 -32.94 -22.01 -19.15
CA ILE A 36 -33.63 -22.80 -18.12
C ILE A 36 -35.16 -22.49 -18.10
N ALA A 37 -35.66 -21.55 -18.92
CA ALA A 37 -37.05 -21.10 -18.88
C ALA A 37 -37.93 -21.44 -20.11
N LEU A 38 -37.47 -22.24 -21.07
CA LEU A 38 -38.31 -22.68 -22.20
C LEU A 38 -38.21 -24.19 -22.45
N SER A 39 -38.57 -24.98 -21.45
CA SER A 39 -39.12 -26.31 -21.69
C SER A 39 -40.18 -26.65 -20.64
N GLY A 40 -41.45 -26.47 -21.03
CA GLY A 40 -42.59 -27.05 -20.33
C GLY A 40 -43.55 -26.06 -19.68
N CYS A 41 -44.36 -25.37 -20.49
CA CYS A 41 -45.83 -25.49 -20.49
C CYS A 41 -46.44 -24.35 -21.31
N ASN A 42 -47.07 -24.68 -22.44
CA ASN A 42 -48.40 -24.12 -22.71
C ASN A 42 -49.18 -25.06 -23.61
N ASP A 43 -50.41 -25.36 -23.18
CA ASP A 43 -51.37 -26.16 -23.90
C ASP A 43 -52.54 -25.25 -24.30
N ARG A 44 -53.08 -25.48 -25.50
CA ARG A 44 -54.30 -24.93 -26.13
C ARG A 44 -54.24 -23.58 -26.85
N THR A 45 -54.26 -23.67 -28.19
CA THR A 45 -55.30 -23.06 -29.04
C THR A 45 -55.49 -23.87 -30.33
N THR A 46 -56.76 -24.07 -30.72
CA THR A 46 -57.31 -24.83 -31.86
C THR A 46 -57.03 -24.21 -33.25
N PRO A 47 -57.32 -24.92 -34.37
CA PRO A 47 -56.57 -24.85 -35.62
C PRO A 47 -57.15 -23.88 -36.65
N ASN A 48 -56.31 -23.44 -37.58
CA ASN A 48 -56.70 -23.07 -38.94
C ASN A 48 -55.56 -23.42 -39.90
N ASP A 49 -55.82 -24.42 -40.74
CA ASP A 49 -55.18 -24.65 -42.04
C ASP A 49 -55.71 -23.57 -43.03
N PRO A 50 -55.08 -23.28 -44.21
CA PRO A 50 -54.59 -24.33 -45.12
C PRO A 50 -53.34 -24.04 -45.98
N ALA A 51 -52.81 -25.15 -46.53
CA ALA A 51 -52.40 -25.39 -47.92
C ALA A 51 -50.89 -25.32 -48.31
N VAL A 52 -50.34 -26.49 -48.70
CA VAL A 52 -49.87 -26.92 -50.07
C VAL A 52 -48.47 -26.40 -50.44
N GLN A 53 -47.48 -27.12 -51.00
CA GLN A 53 -47.13 -28.51 -51.34
C GLN A 53 -45.59 -28.52 -51.65
N PRO A 54 -44.95 -29.68 -51.88
CA PRO A 54 -43.50 -29.89 -51.74
C PRO A 54 -42.71 -29.99 -53.07
N SER A 55 -41.38 -29.89 -52.96
CA SER A 55 -40.37 -30.39 -53.92
C SER A 55 -38.99 -30.29 -53.27
N GLN A 56 -37.99 -31.13 -53.47
CA GLN A 56 -37.79 -32.36 -54.24
C GLN A 56 -36.49 -32.97 -53.72
N THR A 57 -36.41 -34.29 -53.77
CA THR A 57 -35.28 -35.18 -53.53
C THR A 57 -34.14 -35.02 -54.55
N THR A 58 -32.90 -35.25 -54.09
CA THR A 58 -31.79 -35.76 -54.92
C THR A 58 -30.90 -36.67 -54.07
N GLU A 59 -31.16 -37.98 -54.14
CA GLU A 59 -30.26 -39.05 -54.61
C GLU A 59 -28.74 -38.72 -54.71
N ILE A 60 -27.80 -39.43 -54.06
CA ILE A 60 -27.06 -40.67 -54.46
C ILE A 60 -25.81 -40.68 -53.53
N GLU A 61 -25.22 -41.74 -52.95
CA GLU A 61 -24.69 -43.01 -53.48
C GLU A 61 -24.23 -43.89 -52.29
N GLN A 62 -24.39 -45.22 -52.41
CA GLN A 62 -23.57 -46.20 -51.68
C GLN A 62 -22.39 -46.62 -52.57
N PRO A 63 -21.38 -47.29 -51.99
CA PRO A 63 -20.99 -48.55 -52.60
C PRO A 63 -20.91 -49.72 -51.61
N ALA A 64 -21.19 -50.89 -52.17
CA ALA A 64 -21.20 -52.21 -51.57
C ALA A 64 -19.86 -52.96 -51.75
N GLY A 65 -19.73 -54.07 -51.02
CA GLY A 65 -18.83 -55.20 -51.33
C GLY A 65 -18.54 -56.05 -50.09
N THR A 66 -19.28 -57.16 -49.84
CA THR A 66 -18.97 -58.58 -50.19
C THR A 66 -17.69 -59.13 -49.55
N GLU A 67 -17.57 -60.33 -48.97
CA GLU A 67 -18.42 -61.51 -48.67
C GLU A 67 -17.52 -62.57 -47.96
N LYS A 68 -18.12 -63.67 -47.47
CA LYS A 68 -17.55 -64.97 -46.99
C LYS A 68 -17.17 -65.03 -45.50
N GLY A 69 -17.63 -65.98 -44.66
CA GLY A 69 -18.47 -67.18 -44.85
C GLY A 69 -17.75 -68.45 -44.36
N SER A 70 -18.20 -69.03 -43.24
CA SER A 70 -18.16 -70.47 -42.82
C SER A 70 -18.32 -70.56 -41.30
N GLY A 71 -19.13 -71.39 -40.64
CA GLY A 71 -20.03 -72.48 -41.02
C GLY A 71 -20.52 -73.20 -39.75
N GLY A 72 -21.62 -73.96 -39.85
CA GLY A 72 -21.85 -75.20 -39.09
C GLY A 72 -22.56 -75.15 -37.72
N ASP A 73 -23.87 -75.38 -37.75
CA ASP A 73 -24.70 -76.29 -36.92
C ASP A 73 -24.14 -76.81 -35.57
N ASN A 74 -24.90 -76.71 -34.47
CA ASN A 74 -25.99 -77.65 -34.14
C ASN A 74 -26.57 -77.42 -32.72
N ASP A 75 -27.87 -77.67 -32.63
CA ASP A 75 -28.63 -78.25 -31.52
C ASP A 75 -28.80 -77.58 -30.13
N SER A 76 -30.09 -77.55 -29.79
CA SER A 76 -30.74 -77.97 -28.54
C SER A 76 -31.37 -76.88 -27.68
N GLN A 77 -32.69 -77.00 -27.64
CA GLN A 77 -33.63 -76.38 -26.72
C GLN A 77 -33.17 -76.53 -25.26
N THR A 78 -33.32 -75.46 -24.49
CA THR A 78 -33.98 -75.53 -23.19
C THR A 78 -34.70 -74.21 -22.93
N GLY A 79 -36.03 -74.29 -22.84
CA GLY A 79 -36.81 -73.23 -22.26
C GLY A 79 -36.61 -73.21 -20.75
N THR A 80 -36.44 -72.02 -20.20
CA THR A 80 -36.79 -71.70 -18.82
C THR A 80 -37.62 -70.43 -18.84
N ASP A 81 -38.82 -70.52 -18.28
CA ASP A 81 -39.67 -69.38 -17.93
C ASP A 81 -38.84 -68.29 -17.25
N SER A 82 -38.75 -67.11 -17.88
CA SER A 82 -38.36 -65.90 -17.16
C SER A 82 -39.60 -65.03 -17.06
N GLU A 83 -40.10 -64.86 -15.83
CA GLU A 83 -41.03 -63.79 -15.49
C GLU A 83 -40.54 -62.47 -16.12
N PRO A 84 -41.44 -61.57 -16.56
CA PRO A 84 -41.03 -60.29 -17.12
C PRO A 84 -40.22 -59.55 -16.06
N ARG A 85 -38.90 -59.43 -16.25
CA ARG A 85 -38.03 -58.61 -15.40
C ARG A 85 -38.62 -57.19 -15.39
N VAL A 86 -39.21 -56.81 -14.26
CA VAL A 86 -39.75 -55.47 -14.06
C VAL A 86 -38.62 -54.47 -14.31
N ASP A 87 -38.81 -53.54 -15.23
CA ASP A 87 -37.89 -52.43 -15.50
C ASP A 87 -37.86 -51.48 -14.30
N LEU A 88 -37.14 -51.87 -13.24
CA LEU A 88 -37.05 -51.12 -11.99
C LEU A 88 -36.45 -49.74 -12.22
N PHE A 89 -35.51 -49.60 -13.18
CA PHE A 89 -34.91 -48.31 -13.52
C PHE A 89 -35.96 -47.36 -14.13
N GLY A 90 -36.69 -47.80 -15.16
CA GLY A 90 -37.72 -46.97 -15.78
C GLY A 90 -38.90 -46.68 -14.84
N VAL A 91 -39.25 -47.59 -13.92
CA VAL A 91 -40.25 -47.33 -12.87
C VAL A 91 -39.76 -46.26 -11.90
N ALA A 92 -38.51 -46.33 -11.43
CA ALA A 92 -37.92 -45.32 -10.56
C ALA A 92 -37.84 -43.95 -11.25
N LEU A 93 -37.40 -43.92 -12.52
CA LEU A 93 -37.29 -42.68 -13.30
C LEU A 93 -38.66 -42.01 -13.52
N ARG A 94 -39.70 -42.79 -13.83
CA ARG A 94 -41.07 -42.26 -13.97
C ARG A 94 -41.61 -41.72 -12.65
N ALA A 95 -41.38 -42.43 -11.53
CA ALA A 95 -41.76 -41.96 -10.20
C ALA A 95 -41.04 -40.64 -9.84
N ALA A 96 -39.73 -40.55 -10.09
CA ALA A 96 -38.94 -39.35 -9.86
C ALA A 96 -39.43 -38.15 -10.71
N LYS A 97 -39.78 -38.39 -11.98
CA LYS A 97 -40.36 -37.36 -12.87
C LYS A 97 -41.75 -36.92 -12.43
N ALA A 98 -42.55 -37.81 -11.86
CA ALA A 98 -43.86 -37.52 -11.31
C ALA A 98 -43.82 -36.82 -9.92
N GLY A 99 -42.63 -36.66 -9.33
CA GLY A 99 -42.46 -36.04 -8.01
C GLY A 99 -42.66 -37.00 -6.82
N ASP A 100 -42.91 -38.29 -7.07
CA ASP A 100 -43.03 -39.34 -6.05
C ASP A 100 -41.65 -39.86 -5.67
N LEU A 101 -40.91 -39.08 -4.87
CA LEU A 101 -39.50 -39.31 -4.54
C LEU A 101 -39.30 -40.55 -3.65
N ASP A 102 -40.24 -40.85 -2.75
CA ASP A 102 -40.15 -42.00 -1.85
C ASP A 102 -40.30 -43.32 -2.61
N LYS A 103 -41.26 -43.39 -3.54
CA LYS A 103 -41.42 -44.54 -4.43
C LYS A 103 -40.23 -44.68 -5.38
N ALA A 104 -39.71 -43.57 -5.90
CA ALA A 104 -38.53 -43.57 -6.74
C ALA A 104 -37.30 -44.12 -6.00
N GLU A 105 -37.08 -43.67 -4.77
CA GLU A 105 -35.99 -44.13 -3.89
C GLU A 105 -36.12 -45.62 -3.54
N ALA A 106 -37.31 -46.06 -3.11
CA ALA A 106 -37.52 -47.47 -2.79
C ALA A 106 -37.25 -48.39 -4.00
N THR A 107 -37.67 -47.96 -5.19
CA THR A 107 -37.50 -48.73 -6.44
C THR A 107 -36.05 -48.74 -6.89
N ILE A 108 -35.36 -47.59 -6.87
CA ILE A 108 -33.96 -47.50 -7.32
C ILE A 108 -33.01 -48.23 -6.37
N ARG A 109 -33.28 -48.23 -5.06
CA ARG A 109 -32.51 -49.00 -4.08
C ARG A 109 -32.57 -50.51 -4.37
N LYS A 110 -33.75 -51.02 -4.73
CA LYS A 110 -33.92 -52.42 -5.13
C LYS A 110 -33.10 -52.73 -6.38
N ARG A 111 -33.11 -51.84 -7.37
CA ARG A 111 -32.30 -51.96 -8.59
C ARG A 111 -30.79 -51.98 -8.31
N ILE A 112 -30.29 -51.10 -7.44
CA ILE A 112 -28.87 -51.05 -7.06
C ILE A 112 -28.45 -52.33 -6.30
N LEU A 113 -29.36 -52.95 -5.53
CA LEU A 113 -29.08 -54.25 -4.90
C LEU A 113 -28.97 -55.39 -5.94
N GLU A 114 -29.78 -55.36 -7.00
CA GLU A 114 -29.74 -56.35 -8.09
C GLU A 114 -28.55 -56.14 -9.05
N ALA A 115 -28.11 -54.89 -9.22
CA ALA A 115 -27.02 -54.50 -10.11
C ALA A 115 -26.16 -53.40 -9.45
N PRO A 116 -25.25 -53.76 -8.53
CA PRO A 116 -24.46 -52.78 -7.76
C PRO A 116 -23.46 -51.98 -8.59
N ASP A 117 -23.16 -52.46 -9.80
CA ASP A 117 -22.23 -51.84 -10.76
C ASP A 117 -22.94 -50.97 -11.82
N ASP A 118 -24.26 -50.79 -11.72
CA ASP A 118 -25.06 -49.97 -12.65
C ASP A 118 -24.95 -48.47 -12.31
N ALA A 119 -24.00 -47.78 -12.95
CA ALA A 119 -23.69 -46.37 -12.70
C ALA A 119 -24.88 -45.42 -12.93
N LEU A 120 -25.74 -45.70 -13.92
CA LEU A 120 -26.93 -44.88 -14.21
C LEU A 120 -27.96 -44.99 -13.09
N SER A 121 -28.11 -46.17 -12.49
CA SER A 121 -28.97 -46.36 -11.33
C SER A 121 -28.46 -45.62 -10.09
N VAL A 122 -27.14 -45.60 -9.90
CA VAL A 122 -26.50 -44.83 -8.81
C VAL A 122 -26.65 -43.32 -9.03
N GLU A 123 -26.47 -42.84 -10.28
CA GLU A 123 -26.70 -41.43 -10.62
C GLU A 123 -28.16 -41.00 -10.38
N LEU A 124 -29.14 -41.78 -10.84
CA LEU A 124 -30.56 -41.49 -10.62
C LEU A 124 -30.89 -41.45 -9.12
N TYR A 125 -30.22 -42.27 -8.31
CA TYR A 125 -30.39 -42.22 -6.86
C TYR A 125 -29.83 -40.92 -6.27
N GLY A 126 -28.70 -40.43 -6.79
CA GLY A 126 -28.19 -39.09 -6.49
C GLY A 126 -29.20 -37.99 -6.86
N ASP A 127 -29.80 -38.05 -8.04
CA ASP A 127 -30.81 -37.08 -8.51
C ASP A 127 -32.05 -37.06 -7.58
N ILE A 128 -32.52 -38.22 -7.12
CA ILE A 128 -33.64 -38.34 -6.17
C ILE A 128 -33.25 -37.73 -4.83
N ALA A 129 -32.07 -38.06 -4.30
CA ALA A 129 -31.57 -37.52 -3.04
C ALA A 129 -31.38 -35.99 -3.09
N GLN A 130 -30.92 -35.45 -4.23
CA GLN A 130 -30.82 -34.02 -4.47
C GLN A 130 -32.18 -33.33 -4.37
N ARG A 131 -33.23 -33.92 -4.97
CA ARG A 131 -34.62 -33.39 -4.91
C ARG A 131 -35.23 -33.47 -3.52
N GLN A 132 -34.79 -34.43 -2.70
CA GLN A 132 -35.14 -34.52 -1.27
C GLN A 132 -34.27 -33.63 -0.37
N ASN A 133 -33.42 -32.77 -0.94
CA ASN A 133 -32.52 -31.87 -0.21
C ASN A 133 -31.48 -32.60 0.68
N ARG A 134 -31.08 -33.83 0.31
CA ARG A 134 -30.07 -34.63 1.01
C ARG A 134 -28.69 -34.48 0.36
N ALA A 135 -28.11 -33.29 0.42
CA ALA A 135 -26.89 -32.91 -0.33
C ALA A 135 -25.69 -33.85 -0.10
N ALA A 136 -25.34 -34.16 1.16
CA ALA A 136 -24.20 -35.05 1.45
C ALA A 136 -24.37 -36.47 0.89
N PHE A 137 -25.60 -36.99 0.94
CA PHE A 137 -25.90 -38.31 0.37
C PHE A 137 -25.90 -38.27 -1.17
N ALA A 138 -26.48 -37.22 -1.76
CA ALA A 138 -26.46 -37.00 -3.21
C ALA A 138 -25.02 -36.89 -3.74
N ALA A 139 -24.16 -36.11 -3.07
CA ALA A 139 -22.73 -36.00 -3.38
C ALA A 139 -22.06 -37.37 -3.40
N LYS A 140 -22.25 -38.18 -2.36
CA LYS A 140 -21.70 -39.54 -2.28
C LYS A 140 -22.17 -40.44 -3.42
N MET A 141 -23.44 -40.34 -3.81
CA MET A 141 -23.98 -41.13 -4.93
C MET A 141 -23.38 -40.66 -6.26
N PHE A 142 -23.27 -39.35 -6.49
CA PHE A 142 -22.66 -38.82 -7.71
C PHE A 142 -21.15 -39.10 -7.80
N GLU A 143 -20.39 -38.95 -6.71
CA GLU A 143 -18.97 -39.35 -6.64
C GLU A 143 -18.79 -40.83 -6.99
N ARG A 144 -19.65 -41.71 -6.44
CA ARG A 144 -19.62 -43.13 -6.75
C ARG A 144 -19.99 -43.40 -8.22
N ALA A 145 -21.05 -42.79 -8.73
CA ALA A 145 -21.43 -42.93 -10.13
C ALA A 145 -20.32 -42.45 -11.07
N PHE A 146 -19.64 -41.36 -10.72
CA PHE A 146 -18.51 -40.79 -11.45
C PHE A 146 -17.33 -41.78 -11.51
N GLN A 147 -16.98 -42.41 -10.39
CA GLN A 147 -15.91 -43.43 -10.31
C GLN A 147 -16.25 -44.74 -11.05
N MET A 148 -17.55 -45.06 -11.19
CA MET A 148 -18.01 -46.28 -11.85
C MET A 148 -18.03 -46.17 -13.38
N GLN A 149 -18.10 -44.96 -13.93
CA GLN A 149 -18.12 -44.74 -15.38
C GLN A 149 -16.68 -44.73 -15.94
N THR A 150 -16.46 -45.47 -17.03
CA THR A 150 -15.18 -45.45 -17.75
C THR A 150 -14.94 -44.13 -18.50
N GLN A 151 -16.03 -43.47 -18.91
CA GLN A 151 -16.04 -42.13 -19.49
C GLN A 151 -17.17 -41.33 -18.82
N PRO A 152 -16.91 -40.74 -17.63
CA PRO A 152 -17.90 -39.90 -16.97
C PRO A 152 -18.25 -38.69 -17.84
N THR A 153 -19.50 -38.22 -17.74
CA THR A 153 -19.95 -37.03 -18.46
C THR A 153 -19.66 -35.76 -17.67
N GLU A 154 -19.48 -34.64 -18.39
CA GLU A 154 -19.32 -33.31 -17.75
C GLU A 154 -20.52 -32.99 -16.86
N THR A 155 -21.74 -33.34 -17.28
CA THR A 155 -22.96 -33.14 -16.49
C THR A 155 -22.91 -33.88 -15.15
N LEU A 156 -22.42 -35.12 -15.13
CA LEU A 156 -22.28 -35.88 -13.88
C LEU A 156 -21.21 -35.27 -12.97
N MET A 157 -20.09 -34.80 -13.53
CA MET A 157 -19.06 -34.06 -12.79
C MET A 157 -19.64 -32.79 -12.16
N THR A 158 -20.33 -31.95 -12.93
CA THR A 158 -20.95 -30.71 -12.42
C THR A 158 -21.99 -31.00 -11.34
N LYS A 159 -22.81 -32.05 -11.51
CA LYS A 159 -23.75 -32.50 -10.46
C LYS A 159 -23.01 -32.88 -9.18
N ALA A 160 -21.93 -33.66 -9.28
CA ALA A 160 -21.12 -34.08 -8.15
C ALA A 160 -20.48 -32.88 -7.43
N ALA A 161 -19.77 -32.02 -8.17
CA ALA A 161 -19.12 -30.82 -7.64
C ALA A 161 -20.12 -29.88 -6.95
N MET A 162 -21.29 -29.63 -7.57
CA MET A 162 -22.34 -28.81 -6.96
C MET A 162 -22.89 -29.41 -5.66
N GLN A 163 -23.11 -30.73 -5.61
CA GLN A 163 -23.57 -31.36 -4.36
C GLN A 163 -22.48 -31.41 -3.29
N LEU A 164 -21.19 -31.50 -3.66
CA LEU A 164 -20.08 -31.36 -2.72
C LEU A 164 -20.09 -29.99 -2.05
N VAL A 165 -20.23 -28.90 -2.82
CA VAL A 165 -20.38 -27.53 -2.27
C VAL A 165 -21.61 -27.42 -1.36
N ARG A 166 -22.77 -27.98 -1.76
CA ARG A 166 -23.98 -27.98 -0.91
C ARG A 166 -23.84 -28.83 0.35
N ALA A 167 -22.91 -29.78 0.36
CA ALA A 167 -22.60 -30.63 1.50
C ALA A 167 -21.50 -30.06 2.39
N GLY A 168 -21.03 -28.82 2.16
CA GLY A 168 -19.95 -28.23 2.96
C GLY A 168 -18.56 -28.75 2.60
N ARG A 169 -18.37 -29.32 1.40
CA ARG A 169 -17.10 -29.90 0.90
C ARG A 169 -16.59 -29.13 -0.33
N ALA A 170 -16.54 -27.80 -0.24
CA ALA A 170 -16.16 -26.94 -1.37
C ALA A 170 -14.74 -27.22 -1.92
N TYR A 171 -13.76 -27.53 -1.06
CA TYR A 171 -12.40 -27.83 -1.50
C TYR A 171 -12.30 -29.15 -2.27
N ASP A 172 -13.12 -30.15 -1.92
CA ASP A 172 -13.17 -31.41 -2.67
C ASP A 172 -13.84 -31.21 -4.04
N ALA A 173 -14.80 -30.28 -4.13
CA ALA A 173 -15.38 -29.88 -5.41
C ALA A 173 -14.35 -29.19 -6.31
N LEU A 174 -13.50 -28.32 -5.73
CA LEU A 174 -12.40 -27.68 -6.46
C LEU A 174 -11.44 -28.73 -7.04
N GLU A 175 -10.96 -29.68 -6.22
CA GLU A 175 -10.07 -30.75 -6.69
C GLU A 175 -10.71 -31.63 -7.78
N MET A 176 -12.01 -31.90 -7.67
CA MET A 176 -12.74 -32.66 -8.68
C MET A 176 -12.77 -31.94 -10.04
N ILE A 177 -13.02 -30.62 -10.02
CA ILE A 177 -13.04 -29.79 -11.23
C ILE A 177 -11.64 -29.72 -11.86
N GLU A 178 -10.59 -29.59 -11.05
CA GLU A 178 -9.20 -29.58 -11.53
C GLU A 178 -8.84 -30.88 -12.26
N ARG A 179 -9.10 -32.04 -11.65
CA ARG A 179 -8.84 -33.36 -12.26
C ARG A 179 -9.66 -33.56 -13.55
N TRP A 180 -10.87 -33.00 -13.60
CA TRP A 180 -11.67 -33.00 -14.83
C TRP A 180 -10.98 -32.20 -15.93
N ILE A 181 -10.50 -30.99 -15.62
CA ILE A 181 -9.80 -30.12 -16.57
C ILE A 181 -8.50 -30.76 -17.07
N GLU A 182 -7.74 -31.43 -16.20
CA GLU A 182 -6.51 -32.14 -16.57
C GLU A 182 -6.75 -33.24 -17.62
N SER A 183 -7.87 -33.96 -17.49
CA SER A 183 -8.25 -35.03 -18.42
C SER A 183 -9.02 -34.52 -19.66
N HIS A 184 -9.63 -33.34 -19.57
CA HIS A 184 -10.44 -32.72 -20.62
C HIS A 184 -10.03 -31.26 -20.85
N PRO A 185 -8.84 -31.02 -21.44
CA PRO A 185 -8.21 -29.70 -21.50
C PRO A 185 -9.04 -28.65 -22.25
N ASP A 186 -9.92 -29.05 -23.17
CA ASP A 186 -10.76 -28.14 -23.95
C ASP A 186 -12.05 -27.69 -23.25
N SER A 187 -12.31 -28.16 -22.02
CA SER A 187 -13.55 -27.87 -21.29
C SER A 187 -13.63 -26.41 -20.85
N ILE A 188 -14.63 -25.67 -21.32
CA ILE A 188 -14.79 -24.23 -21.03
C ILE A 188 -15.55 -24.01 -19.72
N GLN A 189 -16.73 -24.62 -19.54
CA GLN A 189 -17.57 -24.37 -18.37
C GLN A 189 -16.90 -24.78 -17.04
N PRO A 190 -16.23 -25.95 -16.94
CA PRO A 190 -15.51 -26.32 -15.72
C PRO A 190 -14.39 -25.33 -15.34
N ARG A 191 -13.74 -24.70 -16.34
CA ARG A 191 -12.75 -23.65 -16.10
C ARG A 191 -13.38 -22.40 -15.50
N MET A 192 -14.55 -21.98 -16.00
CA MET A 192 -15.31 -20.86 -15.42
C MET A 192 -15.75 -21.17 -13.99
N ASP A 193 -16.25 -22.40 -13.76
CA ASP A 193 -16.68 -22.86 -12.43
C ASP A 193 -15.50 -22.88 -11.45
N LEU A 194 -14.31 -23.32 -11.90
CA LEU A 194 -13.07 -23.29 -11.11
C LEU A 194 -12.70 -21.87 -10.68
N VAL A 195 -12.72 -20.90 -11.61
CA VAL A 195 -12.41 -19.50 -11.32
C VAL A 195 -13.32 -18.94 -10.23
N GLY A 196 -14.63 -19.14 -10.35
CA GLY A 196 -15.59 -18.64 -9.37
C GLY A 196 -15.42 -19.31 -8.00
N LEU A 197 -15.31 -20.64 -7.96
CA LEU A 197 -15.17 -21.39 -6.72
C LEU A 197 -13.85 -21.07 -6.00
N ALA A 198 -12.75 -21.03 -6.74
CA ALA A 198 -11.42 -20.71 -6.21
C ALA A 198 -11.38 -19.32 -5.57
N ALA A 199 -11.99 -18.32 -6.22
CA ALA A 199 -12.10 -16.97 -5.65
C ALA A 199 -12.87 -16.97 -4.32
N MET A 200 -14.03 -17.63 -4.26
CA MET A 200 -14.85 -17.67 -3.04
C MET A 200 -14.14 -18.32 -1.84
N ILE A 201 -13.28 -19.31 -2.06
CA ILE A 201 -12.62 -20.08 -0.99
C ILE A 201 -11.13 -19.76 -0.79
N GLY A 202 -10.65 -18.66 -1.38
CA GLY A 202 -9.27 -18.17 -1.21
C GLY A 202 -8.19 -19.03 -1.89
N MET A 203 -8.53 -19.74 -2.96
CA MET A 203 -7.64 -20.65 -3.71
C MET A 203 -7.34 -20.12 -5.12
N VAL A 204 -7.31 -18.80 -5.30
CA VAL A 204 -7.24 -18.14 -6.63
C VAL A 204 -6.07 -18.62 -7.48
N ASP A 205 -4.92 -18.92 -6.85
CA ASP A 205 -3.72 -19.41 -7.53
C ASP A 205 -4.00 -20.69 -8.36
N HIS A 206 -4.95 -21.53 -7.92
CA HIS A 206 -5.39 -22.74 -8.63
C HIS A 206 -6.17 -22.45 -9.92
N SER A 207 -6.81 -21.29 -10.00
CA SER A 207 -7.64 -20.91 -11.15
C SER A 207 -6.88 -20.19 -12.26
N ILE A 208 -5.62 -19.84 -12.04
CA ILE A 208 -4.86 -19.04 -13.01
C ILE A 208 -4.64 -19.78 -14.34
N PRO A 209 -4.28 -21.08 -14.39
CA PRO A 209 -4.23 -21.82 -15.65
C PRO A 209 -5.57 -21.82 -16.40
N ALA A 210 -6.70 -21.80 -15.68
CA ALA A 210 -8.02 -21.70 -16.26
C ALA A 210 -8.30 -20.31 -16.85
N MET A 211 -8.03 -19.23 -16.11
CA MET A 211 -8.15 -17.85 -16.62
C MET A 211 -7.27 -17.63 -17.85
N GLN A 212 -6.05 -18.13 -17.82
CA GLN A 212 -5.11 -18.12 -18.93
C GLN A 212 -5.68 -18.79 -20.19
N PHE A 213 -6.19 -20.02 -20.04
CA PHE A 213 -6.81 -20.75 -21.14
C PHE A 213 -7.98 -19.96 -21.74
N LEU A 214 -8.88 -19.44 -20.89
CA LEU A 214 -10.05 -18.68 -21.31
C LEU A 214 -9.68 -17.40 -22.06
N LEU A 215 -8.64 -16.71 -21.60
CA LEU A 215 -8.09 -15.54 -22.26
C LEU A 215 -7.55 -15.88 -23.66
N GLN A 216 -6.76 -16.95 -23.80
CA GLN A 216 -6.11 -17.34 -25.06
C GLN A 216 -7.07 -17.95 -26.10
N HIS A 217 -8.04 -18.76 -25.66
CA HIS A 217 -8.84 -19.59 -26.56
C HIS A 217 -10.24 -19.04 -26.81
N ILE A 218 -10.80 -18.33 -25.84
CA ILE A 218 -12.16 -17.77 -25.90
C ILE A 218 -12.12 -16.24 -26.08
N ASN A 219 -10.93 -15.62 -26.00
CA ASN A 219 -10.75 -14.17 -25.95
C ASN A 219 -11.54 -13.50 -24.81
N LEU A 220 -11.89 -14.25 -23.76
CA LEU A 220 -12.56 -13.71 -22.60
C LEU A 220 -11.61 -12.71 -21.94
N SER A 221 -11.97 -11.43 -21.91
CA SER A 221 -11.14 -10.35 -21.38
C SER A 221 -11.96 -9.42 -20.52
N GLU A 222 -12.82 -10.01 -19.69
CA GLU A 222 -13.56 -9.25 -18.69
C GLU A 222 -12.58 -8.60 -17.71
N VAL A 223 -12.85 -7.34 -17.39
CA VAL A 223 -12.00 -6.50 -16.54
C VAL A 223 -11.68 -7.17 -15.21
N ASP A 224 -12.66 -7.85 -14.59
CA ASP A 224 -12.47 -8.54 -13.32
C ASP A 224 -11.49 -9.71 -13.43
N MET A 225 -11.57 -10.50 -14.50
CA MET A 225 -10.63 -11.60 -14.75
C MET A 225 -9.22 -11.07 -15.06
N LEU A 226 -9.11 -10.00 -15.83
CA LEU A 226 -7.82 -9.37 -16.13
C LEU A 226 -7.15 -8.81 -14.87
N GLN A 227 -7.93 -8.23 -13.96
CA GLN A 227 -7.43 -7.79 -12.65
C GLN A 227 -7.01 -8.96 -11.76
N ALA A 228 -7.82 -10.03 -11.71
CA ALA A 228 -7.46 -11.25 -10.97
C ALA A 228 -6.18 -11.89 -11.52
N LEU A 229 -5.96 -11.88 -12.83
CA LEU A 229 -4.69 -12.32 -13.45
C LEU A 229 -3.53 -11.38 -13.08
N ALA A 230 -3.76 -10.07 -13.09
CA ALA A 230 -2.72 -9.10 -12.77
C ALA A 230 -2.26 -9.19 -11.30
N ARG A 231 -3.20 -9.40 -10.35
CA ARG A 231 -2.99 -9.40 -8.89
C ARG A 231 -3.82 -10.48 -8.16
N PRO A 232 -3.55 -11.78 -8.37
CA PRO A 232 -4.43 -12.87 -7.90
C PRO A 232 -4.62 -12.92 -6.38
N ARG A 233 -3.57 -12.61 -5.60
CA ARG A 233 -3.62 -12.63 -4.13
C ARG A 233 -4.33 -11.45 -3.48
N ARG A 234 -4.83 -10.48 -4.28
CA ARG A 234 -5.67 -9.36 -3.80
C ARG A 234 -7.16 -9.70 -3.81
N ILE A 235 -7.55 -10.82 -4.40
CA ILE A 235 -8.94 -11.25 -4.40
C ILE A 235 -9.31 -11.71 -2.99
N GLU A 236 -10.33 -11.07 -2.43
CA GLU A 236 -10.83 -11.37 -1.10
C GLU A 236 -11.78 -12.58 -1.14
N PRO A 237 -11.61 -13.58 -0.26
CA PRO A 237 -12.55 -14.70 -0.16
C PRO A 237 -13.94 -14.29 0.32
N ASP A 238 -14.98 -15.03 -0.07
CA ASP A 238 -16.36 -14.76 0.37
C ASP A 238 -16.58 -15.28 1.79
N GLN A 239 -16.64 -14.34 2.74
CA GLN A 239 -16.86 -14.63 4.15
C GLN A 239 -18.16 -15.41 4.41
N THR A 240 -19.28 -14.94 3.85
CA THR A 240 -20.61 -15.53 4.11
C THR A 240 -20.68 -16.95 3.57
N PHE A 241 -20.08 -17.19 2.41
CA PHE A 241 -19.96 -18.51 1.81
C PHE A 241 -19.12 -19.44 2.70
N CYS A 242 -17.95 -19.00 3.14
CA CYS A 242 -17.05 -19.82 3.97
C CYS A 242 -17.65 -20.17 5.33
N GLU A 243 -18.28 -19.20 6.01
CA GLU A 243 -19.02 -19.43 7.26
C GLU A 243 -20.16 -20.42 7.06
N ARG A 244 -20.88 -20.34 5.93
CA ARG A 244 -21.92 -21.30 5.60
C ARG A 244 -21.35 -22.71 5.36
N GLN A 245 -20.22 -22.84 4.68
CA GLN A 245 -19.57 -24.15 4.48
C GLN A 245 -19.24 -24.80 5.83
N LEU A 246 -18.69 -24.04 6.77
CA LEU A 246 -18.38 -24.51 8.14
C LEU A 246 -19.63 -24.91 8.92
N ASN A 247 -20.72 -24.15 8.79
CA ASN A 247 -21.99 -24.47 9.45
C ASN A 247 -22.63 -25.76 8.91
N ILE A 248 -22.48 -26.04 7.61
CA ILE A 248 -23.01 -27.25 6.98
C ILE A 248 -22.14 -28.46 7.33
N ASN A 249 -20.81 -28.30 7.33
CA ASN A 249 -19.85 -29.36 7.59
C ASN A 249 -18.74 -28.89 8.55
N PRO A 250 -18.98 -28.94 9.88
CA PRO A 250 -18.01 -28.48 10.87
C PRO A 250 -16.71 -29.30 10.92
N ASP A 251 -16.70 -30.50 10.31
CA ASP A 251 -15.52 -31.35 10.24
C ASP A 251 -14.50 -30.90 9.19
N ASP A 252 -14.93 -30.17 8.15
CA ASP A 252 -13.99 -29.60 7.18
C ASP A 252 -13.59 -28.18 7.61
N LEU A 253 -12.42 -28.07 8.24
CA LEU A 253 -11.89 -26.78 8.70
C LEU A 253 -11.17 -25.96 7.61
N ARG A 254 -11.03 -26.46 6.36
CA ARG A 254 -10.35 -25.69 5.29
C ARG A 254 -10.97 -24.29 5.04
N PRO A 255 -12.29 -24.05 5.12
CA PRO A 255 -12.82 -22.69 4.96
C PRO A 255 -12.33 -21.68 6.02
N GLN A 256 -11.83 -22.15 7.18
CA GLN A 256 -11.18 -21.26 8.17
C GLN A 256 -9.88 -20.66 7.61
N TYR A 257 -9.19 -21.32 6.68
CA TYR A 257 -8.05 -20.73 5.98
C TYR A 257 -8.48 -19.53 5.12
N ALA A 258 -9.60 -19.62 4.41
CA ALA A 258 -10.12 -18.50 3.63
C ALA A 258 -10.47 -17.29 4.52
N LEU A 259 -11.04 -17.55 5.70
CA LEU A 259 -11.31 -16.51 6.70
C LEU A 259 -10.01 -15.92 7.27
N ALA A 260 -8.98 -16.73 7.55
CA ALA A 260 -7.67 -16.26 7.99
C ALA A 260 -6.98 -15.39 6.92
N LEU A 261 -7.04 -15.82 5.65
CA LEU A 261 -6.48 -15.06 4.53
C LEU A 261 -7.14 -13.69 4.42
N ARG A 262 -8.47 -13.66 4.55
CA ARG A 262 -9.27 -12.43 4.57
C ARG A 262 -8.90 -11.52 5.75
N GLU A 263 -8.73 -12.08 6.94
CA GLU A 263 -8.28 -11.34 8.13
C GLU A 263 -6.90 -10.72 7.92
N ALA A 264 -5.95 -11.48 7.38
CA ALA A 264 -4.62 -10.98 7.04
C ALA A 264 -4.67 -9.86 5.98
N GLN A 265 -5.51 -10.00 4.94
CA GLN A 265 -5.73 -8.96 3.92
C GLN A 265 -6.32 -7.66 4.50
N ARG A 266 -6.99 -7.73 5.66
CA ARG A 266 -7.56 -6.59 6.40
C ARG A 266 -6.72 -6.14 7.60
N GLY A 267 -5.46 -6.57 7.69
CA GLY A 267 -4.55 -6.14 8.76
C GLY A 267 -4.85 -6.76 10.13
N LYS A 268 -5.54 -7.90 10.18
CA LYS A 268 -5.85 -8.63 11.42
C LYS A 268 -4.95 -9.87 11.55
N TRP A 269 -3.64 -9.67 11.52
CA TRP A 269 -2.69 -10.78 11.39
C TRP A 269 -2.64 -11.69 12.63
N ASP A 270 -2.81 -11.17 13.85
CA ASP A 270 -2.91 -12.00 15.06
C ASP A 270 -4.16 -12.91 15.04
N GLU A 271 -5.33 -12.36 14.66
CA GLU A 271 -6.57 -13.15 14.51
C GLU A 271 -6.38 -14.25 13.44
N ALA A 272 -5.75 -13.88 12.31
CA ALA A 272 -5.45 -14.81 11.22
C ALA A 272 -4.50 -15.93 11.67
N ALA A 273 -3.41 -15.59 12.38
CA ALA A 273 -2.41 -16.55 12.85
C ALA A 273 -3.00 -17.51 13.89
N ALA A 274 -3.87 -17.02 14.78
CA ALA A 274 -4.54 -17.85 15.78
C ALA A 274 -5.53 -18.87 15.16
N ARG A 275 -6.07 -18.59 13.97
CA ARG A 275 -7.07 -19.45 13.30
C ARG A 275 -6.46 -20.69 12.64
N LEU A 276 -5.23 -20.59 12.12
CA LEU A 276 -4.61 -21.62 11.28
C LEU A 276 -4.16 -22.91 11.98
N PRO A 277 -3.68 -22.90 13.25
CA PRO A 277 -3.23 -24.12 13.92
C PRO A 277 -4.30 -25.23 13.98
N ALA A 278 -5.58 -24.86 14.15
CA ALA A 278 -6.68 -25.81 14.15
C ALA A 278 -6.90 -26.46 12.77
N VAL A 279 -6.74 -25.68 11.70
CA VAL A 279 -6.84 -26.16 10.31
C VAL A 279 -5.71 -27.15 10.02
N ILE A 280 -4.47 -26.76 10.33
CA ILE A 280 -3.27 -27.58 10.13
C ILE A 280 -3.36 -28.91 10.89
N LYS A 281 -3.82 -28.88 12.14
CA LYS A 281 -3.98 -30.10 12.94
C LYS A 281 -5.00 -31.07 12.36
N LYS A 282 -6.10 -30.56 11.78
CA LYS A 282 -7.15 -31.39 11.17
C LYS A 282 -6.77 -31.85 9.76
N HIS A 283 -6.07 -31.00 9.01
CA HIS A 283 -5.70 -31.18 7.61
C HIS A 283 -4.20 -30.94 7.39
N PRO A 284 -3.30 -31.83 7.88
CA PRO A 284 -1.85 -31.61 7.89
C PRO A 284 -1.21 -31.55 6.50
N GLU A 285 -1.87 -32.10 5.47
CA GLU A 285 -1.40 -32.03 4.08
C GLU A 285 -1.91 -30.78 3.34
N PHE A 286 -2.72 -29.93 3.98
CA PHE A 286 -3.27 -28.71 3.38
C PHE A 286 -2.23 -27.58 3.40
N THR A 287 -1.34 -27.60 2.41
CA THR A 287 -0.21 -26.67 2.27
C THR A 287 -0.56 -25.18 2.32
N PRO A 288 -1.71 -24.68 1.79
CA PRO A 288 -2.02 -23.25 1.85
C PRO A 288 -2.12 -22.70 3.28
N ALA A 289 -2.61 -23.50 4.24
CA ALA A 289 -2.67 -23.08 5.64
C ALA A 289 -1.28 -23.00 6.28
N HIS A 290 -0.38 -23.93 5.96
CA HIS A 290 1.02 -23.87 6.42
C HIS A 290 1.76 -22.66 5.84
N ALA A 291 1.59 -22.41 4.54
CA ALA A 291 2.19 -21.28 3.84
C ALA A 291 1.76 -19.94 4.46
N LEU A 292 0.45 -19.74 4.65
CA LEU A 292 -0.07 -18.53 5.27
C LEU A 292 0.40 -18.38 6.72
N LEU A 293 0.46 -19.47 7.50
CA LEU A 293 0.97 -19.40 8.87
C LEU A 293 2.44 -18.96 8.92
N GLY A 294 3.30 -19.55 8.09
CA GLY A 294 4.72 -19.19 8.06
C GLY A 294 4.92 -17.72 7.66
N ARG A 295 4.11 -17.26 6.69
CA ARG A 295 4.07 -15.87 6.29
C ARG A 295 3.68 -14.96 7.45
N LEU A 296 2.60 -15.28 8.14
CA LEU A 296 2.11 -14.52 9.28
C LEU A 296 3.12 -14.48 10.43
N LEU A 297 3.84 -15.57 10.70
CA LEU A 297 4.89 -15.60 11.73
C LEU A 297 6.03 -14.63 11.41
N VAL A 298 6.48 -14.57 10.15
CA VAL A 298 7.49 -13.59 9.71
C VAL A 298 6.95 -12.18 9.85
N ASP A 299 5.74 -11.91 9.34
CA ASP A 299 5.15 -10.57 9.40
C ASP A 299 4.96 -10.14 10.87
N LEU A 300 4.57 -11.05 11.78
CA LEU A 300 4.46 -10.86 13.23
C LEU A 300 5.80 -10.72 13.97
N GLY A 301 6.94 -10.85 13.30
CA GLY A 301 8.27 -10.85 13.95
C GLY A 301 8.55 -12.08 14.84
N ARG A 302 7.74 -13.14 14.75
CA ARG A 302 7.85 -14.37 15.56
C ARG A 302 8.82 -15.36 14.93
N PHE A 303 10.06 -14.92 14.72
CA PHE A 303 11.10 -15.73 14.07
C PHE A 303 11.48 -16.97 14.89
N ASP A 304 11.40 -16.89 16.22
CA ASP A 304 11.64 -17.99 17.15
C ASP A 304 10.70 -19.20 16.93
N GLU A 305 9.50 -18.98 16.41
CA GLU A 305 8.54 -20.04 16.07
C GLU A 305 8.85 -20.73 14.72
N LEU A 306 9.66 -20.12 13.84
CA LEU A 306 9.83 -20.58 12.45
C LEU A 306 10.54 -21.93 12.33
N SER A 307 11.50 -22.23 13.20
CA SER A 307 12.15 -23.55 13.21
C SER A 307 11.15 -24.67 13.51
N GLN A 308 10.20 -24.44 14.43
CA GLN A 308 9.14 -25.41 14.74
C GLN A 308 8.11 -25.48 13.62
N TRP A 309 7.72 -24.34 13.04
CA TRP A 309 6.84 -24.28 11.88
C TRP A 309 7.40 -25.11 10.71
N GLN A 310 8.69 -24.95 10.40
CA GLN A 310 9.34 -25.69 9.32
C GLN A 310 9.36 -27.19 9.58
N ALA A 311 9.65 -27.60 10.82
CA ALA A 311 9.65 -29.02 11.20
C ALA A 311 8.27 -29.69 11.04
N ASN A 312 7.19 -28.91 11.16
CA ASN A 312 5.82 -29.37 11.00
C ASN A 312 5.29 -29.27 9.56
N CYS A 313 6.04 -28.68 8.62
CA CYS A 313 5.60 -28.53 7.24
C CYS A 313 5.65 -29.88 6.48
N PRO A 314 4.61 -30.23 5.69
CA PRO A 314 4.67 -31.40 4.82
C PRO A 314 5.71 -31.20 3.72
N ARG A 315 6.25 -32.29 3.16
CA ARG A 315 7.32 -32.21 2.14
C ARG A 315 6.91 -31.45 0.87
N SER A 316 5.61 -31.47 0.54
CA SER A 316 5.03 -30.72 -0.58
C SER A 316 5.22 -29.21 -0.46
N MET A 317 5.44 -28.67 0.75
CA MET A 317 5.70 -27.24 0.97
C MET A 317 6.92 -26.71 0.20
N GLN A 318 7.89 -27.56 -0.14
CA GLN A 318 9.07 -27.12 -0.91
C GLN A 318 8.74 -26.69 -2.35
N GLN A 319 7.51 -26.96 -2.82
CA GLN A 319 6.98 -26.49 -4.11
C GLN A 319 6.19 -25.18 -3.98
N SER A 320 6.06 -24.63 -2.77
CA SER A 320 5.38 -23.35 -2.52
C SER A 320 6.39 -22.21 -2.58
N ASP A 321 6.03 -21.14 -3.29
CA ASP A 321 6.78 -19.88 -3.28
C ASP A 321 6.87 -19.27 -1.87
N GLN A 322 5.77 -19.32 -1.11
CA GLN A 322 5.71 -18.75 0.23
C GLN A 322 6.65 -19.44 1.21
N TYR A 323 6.85 -20.76 1.08
CA TYR A 323 7.83 -21.49 1.88
C TYR A 323 9.23 -20.90 1.70
N TRP A 324 9.63 -20.68 0.45
CA TRP A 324 10.93 -20.12 0.11
C TRP A 324 11.04 -18.64 0.46
N TRP A 325 9.95 -17.88 0.39
CA TRP A 325 9.93 -16.51 0.89
C TRP A 325 10.17 -16.46 2.40
N VAL A 326 9.50 -17.32 3.19
CA VAL A 326 9.71 -17.43 4.65
C VAL A 326 11.15 -17.85 4.94
N ALA A 327 11.68 -18.81 4.18
CA ALA A 327 13.07 -19.26 4.30
C ALA A 327 14.06 -18.11 4.04
N GLY A 328 13.80 -17.28 3.02
CA GLY A 328 14.62 -16.11 2.72
C GLY A 328 14.61 -15.08 3.84
N ARG A 329 13.42 -14.76 4.38
CA ARG A 329 13.27 -13.83 5.52
C ARG A 329 13.93 -14.37 6.79
N TRP A 330 13.82 -15.67 7.05
CA TRP A 330 14.55 -16.34 8.11
C TRP A 330 16.06 -16.18 7.96
N ALA A 331 16.60 -16.42 6.76
CA ALA A 331 18.03 -16.25 6.52
C ALA A 331 18.49 -14.79 6.65
N GLN A 332 17.67 -13.82 6.24
CA GLN A 332 17.97 -12.39 6.49
C GLN A 332 18.02 -12.08 7.99
N HIS A 333 17.06 -12.58 8.77
CA HIS A 333 17.04 -12.42 10.22
C HIS A 333 18.29 -13.05 10.89
N GLN A 334 18.84 -14.12 10.30
CA GLN A 334 20.12 -14.71 10.73
C GLN A 334 21.37 -14.00 10.17
N GLY A 335 21.22 -12.88 9.47
CA GLY A 335 22.31 -12.17 8.77
C GLY A 335 22.92 -12.93 7.58
N ASN A 336 22.33 -14.06 7.16
CA ASN A 336 22.81 -14.89 6.05
C ASN A 336 22.17 -14.48 4.72
N HIS A 337 22.55 -13.29 4.24
CA HIS A 337 22.07 -12.73 2.97
C HIS A 337 22.32 -13.62 1.74
N PRO A 338 23.46 -14.34 1.61
CA PRO A 338 23.67 -15.26 0.50
C PRO A 338 22.62 -16.38 0.42
N ALA A 339 22.27 -16.99 1.56
CA ALA A 339 21.22 -18.01 1.60
C ALA A 339 19.85 -17.39 1.33
N ALA A 340 19.62 -16.16 1.83
CA ALA A 340 18.38 -15.43 1.60
C ALA A 340 18.12 -15.17 0.11
N VAL A 341 19.11 -14.66 -0.64
CA VAL A 341 19.01 -14.43 -2.09
C VAL A 341 18.63 -15.73 -2.82
N LYS A 342 19.31 -16.84 -2.50
CA LYS A 342 18.98 -18.15 -3.10
C LYS A 342 17.54 -18.57 -2.83
N ALA A 343 17.06 -18.37 -1.59
CA ALA A 343 15.68 -18.67 -1.23
C ALA A 343 14.68 -17.75 -1.93
N PHE A 344 14.92 -16.45 -2.05
CA PHE A 344 14.04 -15.55 -2.79
C PHE A 344 14.00 -15.89 -4.29
N VAL A 345 15.12 -16.30 -4.87
CA VAL A 345 15.16 -16.81 -6.25
C VAL A 345 14.34 -18.10 -6.39
N ASN A 346 14.42 -19.02 -5.42
CA ASN A 346 13.55 -20.20 -5.39
C ASN A 346 12.07 -19.82 -5.24
N ALA A 347 11.74 -18.83 -4.41
CA ALA A 347 10.37 -18.34 -4.27
C ALA A 347 9.84 -17.84 -5.62
N LEU A 348 10.65 -17.07 -6.36
CA LEU A 348 10.28 -16.57 -7.69
C LEU A 348 10.17 -17.68 -8.74
N ASN A 349 10.93 -18.78 -8.61
CA ASN A 349 10.77 -19.97 -9.46
C ASN A 349 9.43 -20.69 -9.26
N PHE A 350 8.99 -20.77 -8.00
CA PHE A 350 7.73 -21.41 -7.62
C PHE A 350 6.54 -20.44 -7.58
N ASP A 351 6.75 -19.20 -8.01
CA ASP A 351 5.70 -18.20 -8.16
C ASP A 351 5.24 -18.18 -9.62
N PRO A 352 4.25 -19.00 -9.99
CA PRO A 352 3.87 -19.19 -11.39
C PRO A 352 3.40 -17.90 -12.09
N TYR A 353 3.12 -16.82 -11.35
CA TYR A 353 2.53 -15.59 -11.90
C TYR A 353 3.14 -14.29 -11.38
N GLY A 354 4.19 -14.37 -10.56
CA GLY A 354 5.13 -13.31 -10.17
C GLY A 354 4.51 -12.15 -9.42
N GLN A 355 4.32 -12.36 -8.12
CA GLN A 355 4.22 -11.33 -7.12
C GLN A 355 5.61 -10.78 -6.80
N PRO A 356 5.76 -9.44 -6.66
CA PRO A 356 7.04 -8.81 -6.35
C PRO A 356 7.48 -8.99 -4.89
N ILE A 357 6.78 -9.80 -4.09
CA ILE A 357 6.95 -9.84 -2.63
C ILE A 357 8.33 -10.34 -2.18
N SER A 358 9.01 -11.11 -3.02
CA SER A 358 10.39 -11.54 -2.82
C SER A 358 11.41 -10.53 -3.34
N LEU A 359 11.01 -9.58 -4.20
CA LEU A 359 11.95 -8.66 -4.86
C LEU A 359 12.55 -7.66 -3.89
N GLN A 360 11.74 -7.02 -3.04
CA GLN A 360 12.24 -6.04 -2.06
C GLN A 360 13.24 -6.65 -1.07
N PRO A 361 12.94 -7.74 -0.35
CA PRO A 361 13.91 -8.34 0.57
C PRO A 361 15.12 -8.96 -0.16
N MET A 362 14.96 -9.40 -1.41
CA MET A 362 16.07 -9.85 -2.23
C MET A 362 16.98 -8.69 -2.64
N LEU A 363 16.41 -7.55 -3.05
CA LEU A 363 17.14 -6.33 -3.34
C LEU A 363 17.97 -5.91 -2.12
N GLN A 364 17.35 -5.92 -0.94
CA GLN A 364 18.04 -5.59 0.30
C GLN A 364 19.25 -6.50 0.53
N SER A 365 19.07 -7.81 0.40
CA SER A 365 20.15 -8.77 0.57
C SER A 365 21.27 -8.60 -0.48
N LEU A 366 20.91 -8.29 -1.73
CA LEU A 366 21.87 -8.03 -2.81
C LEU A 366 22.67 -6.75 -2.57
N GLN A 367 22.05 -5.70 -2.03
CA GLN A 367 22.72 -4.45 -1.68
C GLN A 367 23.70 -4.64 -0.52
N ILE A 368 23.30 -5.36 0.54
CA ILE A 368 24.19 -5.70 1.67
C ILE A 368 25.37 -6.54 1.19
N MET A 369 25.14 -7.43 0.22
CA MET A 369 26.18 -8.21 -0.46
C MET A 369 27.00 -7.40 -1.49
N GLN A 370 26.70 -6.12 -1.69
CA GLN A 370 27.33 -5.22 -2.66
C GLN A 370 27.27 -5.73 -4.11
N GLN A 371 26.19 -6.41 -4.49
CA GLN A 371 25.94 -6.89 -5.85
C GLN A 371 25.19 -5.83 -6.67
N GLU A 372 25.88 -4.77 -7.08
CA GLU A 372 25.27 -3.61 -7.76
C GLU A 372 24.48 -3.97 -9.02
N ARG A 373 25.05 -4.83 -9.88
CA ARG A 373 24.41 -5.23 -11.14
C ARG A 373 23.07 -5.92 -10.87
N GLU A 374 23.08 -6.96 -10.05
CA GLU A 374 21.89 -7.72 -9.66
C GLU A 374 20.88 -6.81 -8.95
N SER A 375 21.34 -5.94 -8.05
CA SER A 375 20.49 -4.95 -7.35
C SER A 375 19.76 -4.04 -8.33
N GLN A 376 20.45 -3.48 -9.33
CA GLN A 376 19.82 -2.64 -10.37
C GLN A 376 18.78 -3.41 -11.20
N LEU A 377 19.02 -4.70 -11.47
CA LEU A 377 18.05 -5.53 -12.18
C LEU A 377 16.77 -5.75 -11.36
N VAL A 378 16.91 -6.06 -10.07
CA VAL A 378 15.78 -6.25 -9.16
C VAL A 378 15.01 -4.95 -8.96
N ALA A 379 15.72 -3.83 -8.73
CA ALA A 379 15.14 -2.50 -8.64
C ALA A 379 14.34 -2.11 -9.90
N GLY A 380 14.88 -2.38 -11.09
CA GLY A 380 14.16 -2.15 -12.35
C GLY A 380 12.87 -2.96 -12.45
N GLN A 381 12.91 -4.23 -12.01
CA GLN A 381 11.73 -5.09 -11.97
C GLN A 381 10.66 -4.57 -10.99
N ILE A 382 11.08 -4.07 -9.82
CA ILE A 382 10.18 -3.48 -8.82
C ILE A 382 9.46 -2.26 -9.42
N ARG A 383 10.20 -1.35 -10.07
CA ARG A 383 9.62 -0.18 -10.77
C ARG A 383 8.59 -0.57 -11.83
N ASP A 384 8.81 -1.65 -12.57
CA ASP A 384 7.85 -2.12 -13.57
C ASP A 384 6.57 -2.70 -12.95
N TYR A 385 6.66 -3.36 -11.78
CA TYR A 385 5.47 -3.78 -11.03
C TYR A 385 4.73 -2.60 -10.40
N GLU A 386 5.44 -1.60 -9.91
CA GLU A 386 4.86 -0.37 -9.37
C GLU A 386 4.05 0.36 -10.44
N ARG A 387 4.62 0.55 -11.64
CA ARG A 387 3.90 1.11 -12.80
C ARG A 387 2.61 0.35 -13.10
N LEU A 388 2.67 -0.98 -13.08
CA LEU A 388 1.47 -1.81 -13.28
C LEU A 388 0.42 -1.55 -12.20
N TYR A 389 0.83 -1.48 -10.94
CA TYR A 389 -0.08 -1.33 -9.81
C TYR A 389 -0.71 0.05 -9.77
N ASN A 390 0.06 1.11 -10.02
CA ASN A 390 -0.42 2.48 -10.13
C ASN A 390 -1.40 2.61 -11.31
N ALA A 391 -1.09 2.00 -12.46
CA ALA A 391 -1.98 2.03 -13.62
C ALA A 391 -3.31 1.27 -13.37
N ILE A 392 -3.27 0.11 -12.68
CA ILE A 392 -4.48 -0.62 -12.27
C ILE A 392 -5.31 0.21 -11.30
N HIS A 393 -4.66 0.85 -10.31
CA HIS A 393 -5.34 1.70 -9.35
C HIS A 393 -6.06 2.87 -10.04
N LEU A 394 -5.33 3.60 -10.88
CA LEU A 394 -5.86 4.69 -11.69
C LEU A 394 -7.05 4.24 -12.56
N PHE A 395 -6.95 3.06 -13.17
CA PHE A 395 -8.02 2.52 -13.99
C PHE A 395 -9.29 2.24 -13.16
N LEU A 396 -9.15 1.71 -11.94
CA LEU A 396 -10.27 1.45 -11.04
C LEU A 396 -10.95 2.72 -10.56
N GLU A 397 -10.18 3.73 -10.19
CA GLU A 397 -10.71 5.04 -9.76
C GLU A 397 -11.42 5.78 -10.88
N ARG A 398 -11.00 5.57 -12.13
CA ARG A 398 -11.71 6.03 -13.31
C ARG A 398 -12.89 5.12 -13.69
N GLU A 399 -13.46 4.43 -12.71
CA GLU A 399 -14.60 3.50 -12.82
C GLU A 399 -14.44 2.45 -13.92
N SER A 400 -13.19 2.05 -14.22
CA SER A 400 -12.85 1.14 -15.31
C SER A 400 -13.29 1.63 -16.70
N LYS A 401 -13.35 2.94 -16.92
CA LYS A 401 -13.82 3.58 -18.17
C LYS A 401 -12.75 4.34 -18.95
N SER A 402 -11.53 4.42 -18.44
CA SER A 402 -10.44 5.18 -19.04
C SER A 402 -9.64 4.35 -20.04
N GLN A 403 -9.62 4.78 -21.31
CA GLN A 403 -8.83 4.15 -22.35
C GLN A 403 -7.32 4.33 -22.11
N ASP A 404 -6.88 5.51 -21.70
CA ASP A 404 -5.48 5.78 -21.41
C ASP A 404 -4.94 4.91 -20.26
N ALA A 405 -5.64 4.85 -19.13
CA ALA A 405 -5.22 4.02 -18.00
C ALA A 405 -5.13 2.53 -18.38
N ALA A 406 -6.08 2.01 -19.18
CA ALA A 406 -6.02 0.63 -19.68
C ALA A 406 -4.78 0.39 -20.58
N PHE A 407 -4.37 1.38 -21.38
CA PHE A 407 -3.13 1.27 -22.15
C PHE A 407 -1.87 1.43 -21.29
N GLN A 408 -1.89 2.21 -20.21
CA GLN A 408 -0.78 2.24 -19.24
C GLN A 408 -0.57 0.88 -18.58
N ILE A 409 -1.66 0.18 -18.22
CA ILE A 409 -1.63 -1.21 -17.73
C ILE A 409 -0.98 -2.11 -18.79
N ALA A 410 -1.42 -2.01 -20.05
CA ALA A 410 -0.88 -2.81 -21.14
C ALA A 410 0.64 -2.58 -21.33
N ASP A 411 1.10 -1.34 -21.28
CA ASP A 411 2.53 -1.00 -21.41
C ASP A 411 3.36 -1.53 -20.23
N ALA A 412 2.85 -1.43 -18.99
CA ALA A 412 3.51 -2.00 -17.83
C ALA A 412 3.61 -3.53 -17.91
N LEU A 413 2.53 -4.21 -18.33
CA LEU A 413 2.53 -5.65 -18.58
C LEU A 413 3.52 -6.05 -19.68
N MET A 414 3.69 -5.23 -20.73
CA MET A 414 4.70 -5.50 -21.75
C MET A 414 6.13 -5.46 -21.20
N ARG A 415 6.44 -4.50 -20.32
CA ARG A 415 7.76 -4.40 -19.66
C ARG A 415 8.04 -5.61 -18.79
N LEU A 416 7.00 -6.10 -18.09
CA LEU A 416 7.02 -7.34 -17.30
C LEU A 416 6.98 -8.63 -18.16
N GLY A 417 6.96 -8.53 -19.49
CA GLY A 417 6.93 -9.66 -20.41
C GLY A 417 5.62 -10.46 -20.42
N ARG A 418 4.53 -9.88 -19.91
CA ARG A 418 3.18 -10.48 -19.82
C ARG A 418 2.33 -10.12 -21.04
N LEU A 419 2.81 -10.46 -22.23
CA LEU A 419 2.25 -9.97 -23.49
C LEU A 419 0.78 -10.34 -23.73
N TRP A 420 0.35 -11.54 -23.32
CA TRP A 420 -1.05 -11.98 -23.47
C TRP A 420 -2.02 -11.09 -22.70
N GLU A 421 -1.66 -10.72 -21.48
CA GLU A 421 -2.47 -9.80 -20.68
C GLU A 421 -2.42 -8.39 -21.25
N ALA A 422 -1.24 -7.93 -21.68
CA ALA A 422 -1.10 -6.62 -22.32
C ALA A 422 -2.00 -6.48 -23.56
N GLU A 423 -2.08 -7.52 -24.40
CA GLU A 423 -2.97 -7.53 -25.56
C GLU A 423 -4.43 -7.47 -25.15
N ALA A 424 -4.82 -8.25 -24.13
CA ALA A 424 -6.21 -8.28 -23.69
C ALA A 424 -6.67 -6.95 -23.10
N TRP A 425 -5.81 -6.28 -22.32
CA TRP A 425 -6.05 -4.93 -21.83
C TRP A 425 -6.15 -3.91 -22.97
N ALA A 426 -5.21 -3.93 -23.92
CA ALA A 426 -5.22 -3.04 -25.08
C ALA A 426 -6.38 -3.30 -26.05
N ARG A 427 -6.88 -4.54 -26.13
CA ARG A 427 -8.06 -4.90 -26.91
C ARG A 427 -9.34 -4.42 -26.23
N GLY A 428 -9.46 -4.66 -24.92
CA GLY A 428 -10.58 -4.20 -24.12
C GLY A 428 -10.70 -2.67 -24.09
N SER A 429 -9.57 -1.96 -24.12
CA SER A 429 -9.53 -0.49 -24.07
C SER A 429 -10.23 0.18 -25.25
N ALA A 430 -10.40 -0.51 -26.39
CA ALA A 430 -11.08 0.04 -27.56
C ALA A 430 -12.58 0.32 -27.33
N GLN A 431 -13.19 -0.32 -26.32
CA GLN A 431 -14.62 -0.16 -25.98
C GLN A 431 -14.85 0.86 -24.86
N LEU A 432 -13.79 1.45 -24.31
CA LEU A 432 -13.87 2.34 -23.17
C LEU A 432 -14.24 3.78 -23.59
N PRO A 433 -15.14 4.46 -22.87
CA PRO A 433 -15.71 5.73 -23.33
C PRO A 433 -14.89 6.98 -23.01
N ASN A 434 -13.94 6.92 -22.06
CA ASN A 434 -13.25 8.10 -21.52
C ASN A 434 -11.74 8.09 -21.82
N ASP A 435 -11.08 9.26 -21.70
CA ASP A 435 -9.63 9.47 -21.88
C ASP A 435 -9.07 8.83 -23.16
N LEU A 436 -9.70 9.20 -24.28
CA LEU A 436 -9.45 8.56 -25.56
C LEU A 436 -8.00 8.77 -26.04
N VAL A 437 -7.37 7.67 -26.46
CA VAL A 437 -5.99 7.63 -26.92
C VAL A 437 -5.96 7.65 -28.45
N SER A 438 -5.49 8.77 -29.02
CA SER A 438 -5.48 9.01 -30.47
C SER A 438 -4.67 7.98 -31.28
N ASN A 439 -3.66 7.36 -30.67
CA ASN A 439 -2.82 6.33 -31.29
C ASN A 439 -3.12 4.89 -30.79
N GLY A 440 -4.27 4.67 -30.15
CA GLY A 440 -4.60 3.40 -29.48
C GLY A 440 -4.54 2.17 -30.40
N GLN A 441 -5.06 2.27 -31.63
CA GLN A 441 -4.98 1.17 -32.59
C GLN A 441 -3.54 0.80 -32.98
N LYS A 442 -2.65 1.81 -33.10
CA LYS A 442 -1.23 1.58 -33.41
C LYS A 442 -0.53 0.91 -32.23
N ARG A 443 -0.83 1.34 -30.99
CA ARG A 443 -0.31 0.70 -29.76
C ARG A 443 -0.76 -0.75 -29.68
N TYR A 444 -2.06 -1.02 -29.82
CA TYR A 444 -2.61 -2.38 -29.85
C TYR A 444 -1.91 -3.28 -30.88
N MET A 445 -1.76 -2.80 -32.13
CA MET A 445 -1.11 -3.57 -33.19
C MET A 445 0.36 -3.87 -32.89
N ALA A 446 1.07 -2.95 -32.23
CA ALA A 446 2.46 -3.18 -31.81
C ALA A 446 2.58 -4.33 -30.80
N ILE A 447 1.61 -4.48 -29.89
CA ILE A 447 1.54 -5.62 -28.96
C ILE A 447 1.20 -6.89 -29.72
N ARG A 448 0.14 -6.86 -30.52
CA ARG A 448 -0.41 -8.03 -31.21
C ARG A 448 0.59 -8.67 -32.18
N GLN A 449 1.45 -7.87 -32.82
CA GLN A 449 2.50 -8.34 -33.73
C GLN A 449 3.60 -9.16 -33.02
N ARG A 450 3.77 -8.98 -31.71
CA ARG A 450 4.72 -9.74 -30.89
C ARG A 450 4.14 -11.06 -30.36
N LEU A 451 2.85 -11.32 -30.58
CA LEU A 451 2.14 -12.48 -30.07
C LEU A 451 1.84 -13.52 -31.15
N ASN A 452 2.16 -14.77 -30.85
CA ASN A 452 1.73 -15.95 -31.60
C ASN A 452 1.39 -17.10 -30.63
N ARG A 453 0.89 -18.23 -31.14
CA ARG A 453 0.46 -19.38 -30.29
C ARG A 453 1.58 -19.99 -29.44
N ALA A 454 2.85 -19.81 -29.82
CA ALA A 454 4.01 -20.30 -29.08
C ALA A 454 4.59 -19.25 -28.11
N THR A 455 4.03 -18.03 -28.06
CA THR A 455 4.50 -17.01 -27.11
C THR A 455 4.19 -17.48 -25.68
N PRO A 456 5.19 -17.59 -24.80
CA PRO A 456 4.97 -18.01 -23.41
C PRO A 456 4.15 -16.96 -22.65
N TRP A 457 3.54 -17.38 -21.54
CA TRP A 457 2.80 -16.49 -20.64
C TRP A 457 3.66 -15.38 -20.02
N ARG A 458 4.94 -15.69 -19.80
CA ARG A 458 5.98 -14.76 -19.39
C ARG A 458 7.21 -14.94 -20.26
N LEU A 459 7.70 -13.85 -20.84
CA LEU A 459 8.91 -13.86 -21.65
C LEU A 459 10.14 -14.21 -20.80
N PRO A 460 10.93 -15.26 -21.12
CA PRO A 460 12.07 -15.69 -20.33
C PRO A 460 13.10 -14.58 -20.06
N GLU A 461 13.34 -13.70 -21.03
CA GLU A 461 14.29 -12.58 -20.92
C GLU A 461 13.90 -11.51 -19.90
N THR A 462 12.62 -11.44 -19.53
CA THR A 462 12.09 -10.51 -18.51
C THR A 462 12.06 -11.13 -17.11
N GLN A 463 12.28 -12.44 -16.98
CA GLN A 463 12.21 -13.11 -15.70
C GLN A 463 13.52 -12.94 -14.93
N ILE A 464 13.44 -12.28 -13.77
CA ILE A 464 14.61 -11.95 -12.94
C ILE A 464 15.36 -13.20 -12.48
N VAL A 465 14.66 -14.32 -12.27
CA VAL A 465 15.26 -15.59 -11.81
C VAL A 465 16.37 -16.12 -12.73
N HIS A 466 16.29 -15.87 -14.03
CA HIS A 466 17.32 -16.29 -14.99
C HIS A 466 18.50 -15.30 -15.07
N ARG A 467 18.44 -14.19 -14.34
CA ARG A 467 19.38 -13.07 -14.41
C ARG A 467 20.16 -12.85 -13.13
N ILE A 468 19.78 -13.52 -12.03
CA ILE A 468 20.50 -13.53 -10.76
C ILE A 468 21.39 -14.77 -10.71
N ASN A 469 22.68 -14.59 -10.39
CA ASN A 469 23.60 -15.71 -10.25
C ASN A 469 23.50 -16.31 -8.85
N CYS A 470 22.96 -17.54 -8.75
CA CYS A 470 22.91 -18.29 -7.50
C CYS A 470 23.97 -19.37 -7.36
N GLU A 471 24.91 -19.48 -8.31
CA GLU A 471 25.96 -20.49 -8.26
C GLU A 471 26.88 -20.26 -7.04
N GLY A 472 27.04 -21.30 -6.21
CA GLY A 472 27.85 -21.23 -5.00
C GLY A 472 27.17 -20.63 -3.77
N LEU A 473 25.92 -20.15 -3.87
CA LEU A 473 25.16 -19.68 -2.71
C LEU A 473 24.75 -20.84 -1.78
N PRO A 474 24.88 -20.68 -0.45
CA PRO A 474 24.57 -21.72 0.52
C PRO A 474 23.07 -22.04 0.58
N ASP A 475 22.72 -23.23 1.06
CA ASP A 475 21.33 -23.58 1.39
C ASP A 475 20.89 -22.97 2.73
N ILE A 476 19.59 -22.97 2.98
CA ILE A 476 19.00 -22.45 4.21
C ILE A 476 19.31 -23.38 5.40
N ASP A 477 19.83 -22.81 6.49
CA ASP A 477 19.93 -23.46 7.79
C ASP A 477 18.78 -22.96 8.68
N TRP A 478 17.94 -23.88 9.18
CA TRP A 478 16.79 -23.58 10.04
C TRP A 478 17.12 -23.58 11.53
N LYS A 479 18.40 -23.67 11.91
CA LYS A 479 18.85 -23.53 13.30
C LYS A 479 18.89 -22.06 13.69
N LEU A 480 18.20 -21.72 14.77
CA LEU A 480 18.28 -20.40 15.38
C LEU A 480 19.71 -20.22 15.93
N GLU A 481 20.52 -19.38 15.30
CA GLU A 481 21.72 -18.87 15.94
C GLU A 481 21.30 -17.73 16.86
N SER A 482 21.79 -17.73 18.10
CA SER A 482 21.56 -16.60 19.00
C SER A 482 22.37 -15.41 18.50
N GLN A 483 21.82 -14.64 17.56
CA GLN A 483 22.37 -13.34 17.26
C GLN A 483 22.08 -12.43 18.45
N PRO A 484 23.10 -11.77 19.02
CA PRO A 484 22.85 -10.68 19.95
C PRO A 484 22.24 -9.56 19.13
N THR A 485 20.90 -9.44 19.13
CA THR A 485 20.24 -8.21 18.70
C THR A 485 20.87 -7.11 19.55
N ARG A 486 21.51 -6.15 18.90
CA ARG A 486 22.12 -5.01 19.58
C ARG A 486 20.99 -4.07 19.98
N LEU A 487 20.11 -4.52 20.86
CA LEU A 487 19.15 -3.62 21.50
C LEU A 487 19.99 -2.61 22.26
N ALA A 488 19.97 -1.38 21.76
CA ALA A 488 20.50 -0.24 22.49
C ALA A 488 19.87 -0.14 23.87
N ALA A 489 20.48 0.64 24.75
CA ALA A 489 20.02 0.78 26.13
C ALA A 489 18.61 1.41 26.15
N TYR A 490 17.57 0.59 26.28
CA TYR A 490 16.20 1.05 26.48
C TYR A 490 16.10 1.89 27.76
N GLN A 491 15.72 3.16 27.63
CA GLN A 491 15.33 4.00 28.75
C GLN A 491 13.81 4.02 28.86
N PRO A 492 13.23 3.69 30.02
CA PRO A 492 11.79 3.73 30.18
C PRO A 492 11.30 5.18 30.13
N PRO A 493 10.24 5.47 29.36
CA PRO A 493 9.69 6.82 29.24
C PRO A 493 9.17 7.31 30.58
N ARG A 494 9.45 8.57 30.90
CA ARG A 494 8.88 9.31 32.03
C ARG A 494 7.47 9.78 31.66
N ARG A 495 6.75 10.33 32.64
CA ARG A 495 5.37 10.77 32.44
C ARG A 495 5.31 12.10 31.69
N ILE A 496 5.18 12.03 30.37
CA ILE A 496 5.04 13.20 29.48
C ILE A 496 3.73 13.93 29.78
N HIS A 497 3.80 15.27 29.84
CA HIS A 497 2.64 16.13 30.00
C HIS A 497 2.77 17.38 29.13
N PHE A 498 1.63 17.82 28.60
CA PHE A 498 1.49 19.04 27.81
C PHE A 498 0.30 19.88 28.26
N THR A 499 0.51 21.20 28.22
CA THR A 499 -0.56 22.19 28.43
C THR A 499 -0.70 23.08 27.20
N ASP A 500 -1.92 23.19 26.65
CA ASP A 500 -2.22 24.14 25.56
C ASP A 500 -2.36 25.55 26.12
N VAL A 501 -1.41 26.43 25.78
CA VAL A 501 -1.31 27.80 26.27
C VAL A 501 -1.44 28.84 25.16
N ALA A 502 -1.81 28.44 23.93
CA ALA A 502 -1.85 29.35 22.78
C ALA A 502 -2.59 30.67 23.08
N GLN A 503 -3.81 30.55 23.63
CA GLN A 503 -4.63 31.71 23.96
C GLN A 503 -4.05 32.56 25.09
N GLU A 504 -3.42 31.92 26.09
CA GLU A 504 -2.83 32.60 27.25
C GLU A 504 -1.61 33.43 26.83
N LEU A 505 -0.82 32.91 25.90
CA LEU A 505 0.35 33.59 25.35
C LEU A 505 0.03 34.56 24.22
N GLY A 506 -1.24 34.78 23.88
CA GLY A 506 -1.63 35.74 22.84
C GLY A 506 -1.56 35.21 21.40
N LEU A 507 -1.32 33.92 21.21
CA LEU A 507 -1.40 33.26 19.90
C LEU A 507 -2.87 32.95 19.56
N SER A 508 -3.50 33.87 18.82
CA SER A 508 -4.88 33.71 18.35
C SER A 508 -4.94 33.72 16.82
N HIS A 509 -4.67 32.57 16.21
CA HIS A 509 -4.73 32.39 14.75
C HIS A 509 -5.53 31.13 14.37
N THR A 510 -6.26 31.19 13.26
CA THR A 510 -7.05 30.08 12.71
C THR A 510 -6.86 30.02 11.21
N SER A 511 -6.59 28.84 10.67
CA SER A 511 -6.64 28.59 9.22
C SER A 511 -8.08 28.64 8.74
N ARG A 512 -8.53 29.85 8.36
CA ARG A 512 -9.87 30.05 7.83
C ARG A 512 -9.93 29.66 6.36
N LEU A 513 -11.05 29.08 5.97
CA LEU A 513 -11.41 28.87 4.57
C LEU A 513 -12.42 29.93 4.13
N ASN A 514 -12.50 30.15 2.82
CA ASN A 514 -13.52 31.01 2.23
C ASN A 514 -14.93 30.43 2.48
N ALA A 515 -15.70 31.08 3.34
CA ALA A 515 -17.03 30.60 3.76
C ALA A 515 -18.01 30.43 2.59
N LYS A 516 -17.91 31.25 1.54
CA LYS A 516 -18.78 31.13 0.35
C LYS A 516 -18.41 29.94 -0.52
N ALA A 517 -17.12 29.62 -0.58
CA ALA A 517 -16.63 28.45 -1.30
C ALA A 517 -16.99 27.18 -0.54
N LEU A 518 -16.73 27.13 0.77
CA LEU A 518 -17.07 26.01 1.64
C LEU A 518 -18.57 25.68 1.65
N ALA A 519 -19.44 26.69 1.56
CA ALA A 519 -20.89 26.49 1.45
C ALA A 519 -21.34 25.75 0.18
N LYS A 520 -20.47 25.61 -0.83
CA LYS A 520 -20.73 24.83 -2.06
C LYS A 520 -20.23 23.39 -1.96
N GLY A 521 -19.59 23.03 -0.86
CA GLY A 521 -18.88 21.76 -0.67
C GLY A 521 -17.37 21.99 -0.55
N GLN A 522 -16.69 21.03 0.08
CA GLN A 522 -15.24 21.06 0.24
C GLN A 522 -14.57 20.52 -1.03
N SER A 523 -13.77 21.36 -1.69
CA SER A 523 -12.90 20.95 -2.78
C SER A 523 -11.53 20.52 -2.27
N ILE A 524 -10.72 19.89 -3.12
CA ILE A 524 -9.44 19.30 -2.74
C ILE A 524 -8.43 20.33 -2.23
N ASP A 525 -8.45 21.56 -2.75
CA ASP A 525 -7.58 22.67 -2.31
C ASP A 525 -7.80 23.12 -0.86
N MET A 526 -8.94 22.74 -0.27
CA MET A 526 -9.32 23.09 1.09
C MET A 526 -8.90 22.05 2.13
N THR A 527 -8.38 20.89 1.71
CA THR A 527 -8.18 19.75 2.63
C THR A 527 -6.85 19.78 3.36
N LEU A 528 -5.77 20.26 2.73
CA LEU A 528 -4.42 20.27 3.29
C LEU A 528 -4.23 21.31 4.42
N GLY A 529 -5.07 22.36 4.45
CA GLY A 529 -4.97 23.45 5.41
C GLY A 529 -3.77 24.37 5.18
N SER A 530 -3.36 25.09 6.21
CA SER A 530 -2.12 25.89 6.19
C SER A 530 -1.16 25.43 7.28
N GLY A 531 0.12 25.47 6.96
CA GLY A 531 1.21 25.32 7.90
C GLY A 531 1.68 26.65 8.50
N ALA A 532 2.87 26.60 9.08
CA ALA A 532 3.50 27.66 9.84
C ALA A 532 5.03 27.57 9.70
N GLY A 533 5.75 28.63 10.08
CA GLY A 533 7.20 28.64 10.21
C GLY A 533 7.60 29.12 11.60
N ILE A 534 8.65 28.53 12.15
CA ILE A 534 9.24 28.95 13.43
C ILE A 534 10.66 29.43 13.17
N ALA A 535 10.96 30.65 13.61
CA ALA A 535 12.26 31.29 13.42
C ALA A 535 12.46 32.37 14.47
N ASP A 536 13.68 32.57 14.95
CA ASP A 536 14.06 33.79 15.66
C ASP A 536 14.39 34.86 14.60
N PHE A 537 13.38 35.64 14.18
CA PHE A 537 13.54 36.48 12.98
C PHE A 537 14.34 37.76 13.23
N ASP A 538 14.45 38.18 14.50
CA ASP A 538 15.22 39.37 14.89
C ASP A 538 16.45 39.07 15.75
N LEU A 539 16.78 37.78 15.91
CA LEU A 539 17.96 37.27 16.60
C LEU A 539 17.99 37.67 18.08
N ASP A 540 16.83 37.72 18.73
CA ASP A 540 16.70 38.06 20.16
C ASP A 540 16.75 36.84 21.09
N GLY A 541 16.89 35.65 20.52
CA GLY A 541 17.00 34.35 21.19
C GLY A 541 15.67 33.66 21.42
N TRP A 542 14.54 34.29 21.11
CA TRP A 542 13.21 33.69 21.29
C TRP A 542 12.64 33.20 19.95
N ALA A 543 12.04 32.01 19.97
CA ALA A 543 11.38 31.48 18.79
C ALA A 543 10.10 32.27 18.47
N ASP A 544 10.04 32.87 17.28
CA ASP A 544 8.87 33.54 16.73
C ASP A 544 8.08 32.64 15.77
N LEU A 545 6.85 33.04 15.46
CA LEU A 545 5.92 32.23 14.68
C LEU A 545 5.34 32.98 13.49
N ILE A 546 5.44 32.39 12.31
CA ILE A 546 4.82 32.85 11.07
C ILE A 546 3.66 31.91 10.73
N ALA A 547 2.45 32.44 10.52
CA ALA A 547 1.27 31.63 10.23
C ALA A 547 0.67 31.95 8.86
N ALA A 548 0.38 30.89 8.08
CA ALA A 548 -0.22 31.03 6.76
C ALA A 548 -1.76 31.25 6.80
N HIS A 549 -2.27 31.77 5.68
CA HIS A 549 -3.70 32.03 5.43
C HIS A 549 -4.09 31.57 4.02
N LEU A 550 -5.30 30.99 3.93
CA LEU A 550 -5.91 30.49 2.69
C LEU A 550 -7.43 30.78 2.63
N ASP A 551 -7.85 31.93 3.16
CA ASP A 551 -9.26 32.34 3.21
C ASP A 551 -9.75 33.07 1.94
N GLY A 552 -8.89 33.18 0.93
CA GLY A 552 -9.18 33.71 -0.41
C GLY A 552 -9.65 32.66 -1.41
N ASP A 553 -9.31 32.85 -2.69
CA ASP A 553 -9.55 31.91 -3.78
C ASP A 553 -8.21 31.41 -4.35
N PRO A 554 -8.09 30.12 -4.73
CA PRO A 554 -6.93 29.61 -5.44
C PRO A 554 -6.55 30.47 -6.65
N MET A 555 -5.25 30.62 -6.91
CA MET A 555 -4.69 31.45 -8.00
C MET A 555 -4.94 32.97 -7.89
N GLN A 556 -5.51 33.46 -6.79
CA GLN A 556 -5.77 34.87 -6.55
C GLN A 556 -4.97 35.41 -5.36
N GLU A 557 -4.81 36.73 -5.30
CA GLU A 557 -4.13 37.44 -4.20
C GLU A 557 -5.15 38.17 -3.31
N ASN A 558 -6.16 37.44 -2.87
CA ASN A 558 -7.29 37.97 -2.11
C ASN A 558 -7.46 37.33 -0.72
N SER A 559 -6.52 36.49 -0.28
CA SER A 559 -6.47 36.02 1.10
C SER A 559 -6.11 37.18 2.06
N SER A 560 -6.35 36.92 3.33
CA SER A 560 -5.79 37.69 4.43
C SER A 560 -4.26 37.61 4.44
N GLY A 561 -3.63 38.67 4.96
CA GLY A 561 -2.17 38.76 5.05
C GLY A 561 -1.60 37.77 6.07
N LYS A 562 -0.42 37.23 5.76
CA LYS A 562 0.35 36.38 6.68
C LYS A 562 0.62 37.11 8.01
N ARG A 563 0.65 36.35 9.11
CA ARG A 563 0.82 36.90 10.46
C ARG A 563 2.17 36.46 11.02
N LEU A 564 2.94 37.43 11.52
CA LEU A 564 4.17 37.20 12.28
C LEU A 564 3.88 37.55 13.74
N PHE A 565 4.05 36.57 14.61
CA PHE A 565 3.90 36.66 16.05
C PHE A 565 5.29 36.65 16.66
N ARG A 566 5.73 37.80 17.17
CA ARG A 566 7.00 37.92 17.87
C ARG A 566 6.87 37.43 19.30
N ASN A 567 7.74 36.53 19.75
CA ASN A 567 7.81 36.06 21.12
C ASN A 567 8.66 37.02 21.96
N VAL A 568 8.05 37.66 22.96
CA VAL A 568 8.71 38.61 23.85
C VAL A 568 8.71 38.04 25.26
N GLY A 569 9.69 37.18 25.56
CA GLY A 569 9.85 36.59 26.88
C GLY A 569 8.73 35.62 27.26
N GLY A 570 8.29 34.79 26.31
CA GLY A 570 7.22 33.81 26.49
C GLY A 570 5.81 34.36 26.27
N SER A 571 5.65 35.48 25.56
CA SER A 571 4.35 36.04 25.19
C SER A 571 4.38 36.59 23.78
N PHE A 572 3.35 36.29 22.98
CA PHE A 572 3.30 36.70 21.58
C PHE A 572 2.72 38.09 21.38
N GLN A 573 3.44 38.88 20.60
CA GLN A 573 2.98 40.12 20.01
C GLN A 573 2.75 39.92 18.51
N ASP A 574 1.50 40.07 18.09
CA ASP A 574 1.18 40.10 16.66
C ASP A 574 1.66 41.41 16.03
N LEU A 575 2.60 41.32 15.10
CA LEU A 575 3.19 42.48 14.43
C LEU A 575 2.34 42.98 13.26
N GLY A 576 1.39 42.17 12.76
CA GLY A 576 0.53 42.52 11.63
C GLY A 576 1.31 43.06 10.43
N ASP A 577 0.83 44.16 9.84
CA ASP A 577 1.41 44.75 8.63
C ASP A 577 2.72 45.53 8.86
N SER A 578 3.19 45.72 10.10
CA SER A 578 4.39 46.54 10.37
C SER A 578 5.66 45.92 9.81
N THR A 579 5.67 44.59 9.66
CA THR A 579 6.77 43.77 9.11
C THR A 579 6.89 43.91 7.60
N ARG A 580 5.88 44.47 6.92
CA ARG A 580 5.78 44.50 5.44
C ARG A 580 5.75 43.13 4.76
N LEU A 581 5.48 42.06 5.51
CA LEU A 581 5.22 40.71 5.00
C LEU A 581 3.83 40.65 4.32
N ARG A 582 3.71 41.23 3.13
CA ARG A 582 2.43 41.47 2.43
C ARG A 582 2.04 40.37 1.45
N ASP A 583 2.06 39.12 1.89
CA ASP A 583 1.55 38.02 1.07
C ASP A 583 0.04 37.80 1.30
N ARG A 584 -0.72 37.89 0.21
CA ARG A 584 -2.17 37.67 0.15
C ARG A 584 -2.57 36.49 -0.74
N GLY A 585 -1.60 35.66 -1.12
CA GLY A 585 -1.84 34.41 -1.84
C GLY A 585 -2.56 33.37 -0.98
N TYR A 586 -3.13 32.37 -1.65
CA TYR A 586 -3.70 31.18 -1.02
C TYR A 586 -2.57 30.25 -0.57
N SER A 587 -2.11 30.40 0.67
CA SER A 587 -0.87 29.77 1.13
C SER A 587 -1.11 28.51 1.95
N GLN A 588 -0.34 27.49 1.65
CA GLN A 588 -0.37 26.22 2.36
C GLN A 588 0.93 25.98 3.12
N GLY A 589 2.09 26.08 2.47
CA GLY A 589 3.39 25.88 3.13
C GLY A 589 4.16 27.15 3.43
N ILE A 590 4.99 27.10 4.47
CA ILE A 590 6.01 28.10 4.80
C ILE A 590 7.35 27.40 4.95
N ALA A 591 8.37 27.89 4.24
CA ALA A 591 9.76 27.53 4.44
C ALA A 591 10.54 28.74 4.94
N VAL A 592 11.43 28.52 5.91
CA VAL A 592 12.30 29.54 6.47
C VAL A 592 13.74 29.18 6.14
N GLY A 593 14.60 30.14 5.81
CA GLY A 593 16.05 29.96 5.63
C GLY A 593 16.77 31.21 5.18
N ASP A 594 18.08 31.29 5.38
CA ASP A 594 18.90 32.47 5.06
C ASP A 594 19.39 32.42 3.59
N ILE A 595 18.62 33.01 2.67
CA ILE A 595 18.84 32.87 1.21
C ILE A 595 20.01 33.70 0.68
N ASN A 596 20.51 34.66 1.46
CA ASN A 596 21.62 35.54 1.10
C ASN A 596 22.80 35.43 2.08
N CYS A 597 22.76 34.46 3.00
CA CYS A 597 23.77 34.17 3.99
C CYS A 597 24.13 35.39 4.88
N ASP A 598 23.18 36.27 5.17
CA ASP A 598 23.43 37.49 5.97
C ASP A 598 23.20 37.31 7.48
N GLY A 599 22.68 36.14 7.89
CA GLY A 599 22.39 35.74 9.25
C GLY A 599 20.95 35.99 9.70
N PHE A 600 20.10 36.58 8.87
CA PHE A 600 18.69 36.76 9.19
C PHE A 600 17.83 35.76 8.41
N PRO A 601 16.88 35.07 9.09
CA PRO A 601 16.06 34.08 8.40
C PRO A 601 15.06 34.76 7.46
N ASP A 602 15.01 34.30 6.21
CA ASP A 602 14.07 34.71 5.17
C ASP A 602 12.87 33.77 5.08
N ILE A 603 11.82 34.20 4.36
CA ILE A 603 10.55 33.48 4.30
C ILE A 603 10.14 33.21 2.85
N LEU A 604 9.92 31.93 2.54
CA LEU A 604 9.23 31.49 1.32
C LEU A 604 7.84 30.99 1.67
N THR A 605 6.83 31.47 0.95
CA THR A 605 5.44 31.01 1.05
C THR A 605 5.05 30.21 -0.18
N CYS A 606 4.61 28.97 0.03
CA CYS A 606 4.06 28.10 -1.00
C CYS A 606 2.57 28.42 -1.16
N ASN A 607 2.21 28.90 -2.34
CA ASN A 607 0.87 29.34 -2.68
C ASN A 607 0.26 28.45 -3.76
N ILE A 608 -1.06 28.28 -3.70
CA ILE A 608 -1.82 27.91 -4.90
C ILE A 608 -1.91 29.15 -5.80
N GLY A 609 -0.94 29.28 -6.70
CA GLY A 609 -0.70 30.47 -7.50
C GLY A 609 0.77 30.88 -7.47
N ARG A 610 1.03 32.17 -7.28
CA ARG A 610 2.39 32.71 -7.23
C ARG A 610 2.99 32.53 -5.84
N ASN A 611 4.06 31.75 -5.72
CA ASN A 611 4.88 31.69 -4.50
C ASN A 611 5.52 33.05 -4.20
N ARG A 612 5.70 33.39 -2.91
CA ARG A 612 6.33 34.64 -2.50
C ARG A 612 7.57 34.42 -1.67
N LEU A 613 8.65 35.11 -2.00
CA LEU A 613 9.93 35.09 -1.30
C LEU A 613 10.20 36.46 -0.68
N PHE A 614 10.45 36.47 0.63
CA PHE A 614 10.65 37.67 1.43
C PHE A 614 12.00 37.64 2.10
N GLN A 615 12.84 38.60 1.74
CA GLN A 615 14.14 38.79 2.37
C GLN A 615 13.98 39.61 3.67
N ASN A 616 14.53 39.14 4.77
CA ASN A 616 14.59 39.85 6.04
C ASN A 616 15.66 40.94 5.97
N ASN A 617 15.30 42.18 6.34
CA ASN A 617 16.24 43.30 6.27
C ASN A 617 17.06 43.49 7.56
N GLY A 618 16.85 42.64 8.57
CA GLY A 618 17.50 42.75 9.89
C GLY A 618 17.01 43.93 10.75
N ASP A 619 15.98 44.66 10.30
CA ASP A 619 15.36 45.78 11.01
C ASP A 619 13.92 45.50 11.47
N GLY A 620 13.52 44.22 11.41
CA GLY A 620 12.17 43.74 11.68
C GLY A 620 11.18 43.93 10.53
N THR A 621 11.66 44.34 9.34
CA THR A 621 10.87 44.41 8.12
C THR A 621 11.39 43.47 7.03
N PHE A 622 10.49 43.09 6.12
CA PHE A 622 10.78 42.22 4.98
C PHE A 622 10.66 42.97 3.64
N THR A 623 11.49 42.56 2.68
CA THR A 623 11.45 42.99 1.28
C THR A 623 10.94 41.85 0.41
N ASP A 624 9.89 42.09 -0.38
CA ASP A 624 9.41 41.11 -1.37
C ASP A 624 10.42 41.02 -2.52
N VAL A 625 11.12 39.88 -2.61
CA VAL A 625 12.10 39.55 -3.65
C VAL A 625 11.60 38.42 -4.55
N SER A 626 10.28 38.23 -4.65
CA SER A 626 9.65 37.16 -5.45
C SER A 626 9.93 37.24 -6.95
N ASP A 627 10.51 38.34 -7.44
CA ASP A 627 10.99 38.46 -8.82
C ASP A 627 12.33 37.72 -9.05
N ARG A 628 13.00 37.27 -7.97
CA ARG A 628 14.15 36.34 -8.04
C ARG A 628 13.73 34.92 -8.37
N LEU A 629 12.48 34.55 -8.10
CA LEU A 629 11.95 33.22 -8.44
C LEU A 629 11.56 33.16 -9.92
N PRO A 630 11.82 32.04 -10.62
CA PRO A 630 11.26 31.83 -11.95
C PRO A 630 9.73 31.74 -11.89
N ALA A 631 9.08 31.94 -13.04
CA ALA A 631 7.65 31.76 -13.13
C ALA A 631 7.30 30.28 -12.90
N SER A 632 6.41 30.01 -11.93
CA SER A 632 5.98 28.65 -11.65
C SER A 632 5.32 28.01 -12.87
N THR A 633 5.72 26.79 -13.19
CA THR A 633 5.11 25.95 -14.23
C THR A 633 3.82 25.31 -13.73
N GLU A 634 3.76 25.00 -12.44
CA GLU A 634 2.61 24.36 -11.80
C GLU A 634 1.94 25.29 -10.79
N PRO A 635 0.59 25.29 -10.72
CA PRO A 635 -0.13 26.24 -9.88
C PRO A 635 -0.21 25.85 -8.41
N TRP A 636 0.17 24.63 -8.02
CA TRP A 636 -0.07 24.11 -6.67
C TRP A 636 1.22 23.70 -5.97
N SER A 637 1.86 24.65 -5.30
CA SER A 637 2.99 24.38 -4.40
C SER A 637 2.49 24.08 -2.98
N THR A 638 3.06 23.05 -2.35
CA THR A 638 2.66 22.58 -1.01
C THR A 638 3.74 22.88 0.01
N SER A 639 4.87 22.17 -0.05
CA SER A 639 6.02 22.35 0.86
C SER A 639 7.27 22.79 0.09
N ALA A 640 8.24 23.34 0.80
CA ALA A 640 9.52 23.72 0.25
C ALA A 640 10.62 23.59 1.31
N VAL A 641 11.88 23.45 0.86
CA VAL A 641 13.06 23.51 1.72
C VAL A 641 14.08 24.46 1.10
N ILE A 642 14.83 25.14 1.99
CA ILE A 642 15.95 26.01 1.64
C ILE A 642 17.20 25.36 2.22
N CYS A 643 18.06 24.84 1.35
CA CYS A 643 19.29 24.12 1.70
C CYS A 643 20.27 24.09 0.52
N ASP A 644 21.56 23.86 0.79
CA ASP A 644 22.59 23.71 -0.25
C ASP A 644 22.58 22.29 -0.83
N MET A 645 21.74 22.06 -1.85
CA MET A 645 21.59 20.75 -2.48
C MET A 645 22.86 20.35 -3.25
N ASN A 646 23.52 21.32 -3.88
CA ASN A 646 24.61 21.05 -4.82
C ASN A 646 26.01 21.08 -4.20
N GLY A 647 26.13 21.53 -2.95
CA GLY A 647 27.36 21.57 -2.15
C GLY A 647 28.26 22.77 -2.46
N ASP A 648 27.73 23.87 -3.00
CA ASP A 648 28.48 25.08 -3.32
C ASP A 648 28.46 26.15 -2.22
N ALA A 649 27.89 25.81 -1.06
CA ALA A 649 27.67 26.65 0.12
C ALA A 649 26.70 27.82 -0.12
N ILE A 650 25.91 27.79 -1.19
CA ILE A 650 24.83 28.74 -1.45
C ILE A 650 23.48 27.99 -1.30
N PRO A 651 22.52 28.53 -0.53
CA PRO A 651 21.22 27.90 -0.39
C PRO A 651 20.46 27.83 -1.71
N ASP A 652 20.10 26.60 -2.09
CA ASP A 652 19.17 26.27 -3.15
C ASP A 652 17.74 26.14 -2.60
N ILE A 653 16.73 26.04 -3.47
CA ILE A 653 15.33 25.87 -3.07
C ILE A 653 14.73 24.67 -3.81
N TYR A 654 14.15 23.73 -3.06
CA TYR A 654 13.22 22.74 -3.58
C TYR A 654 11.78 23.16 -3.26
N ILE A 655 10.88 23.03 -4.24
CA ILE A 655 9.44 23.30 -4.07
C ILE A 655 8.67 22.07 -4.58
N GLY A 656 7.96 21.42 -3.65
CA GLY A 656 7.08 20.30 -3.94
C GLY A 656 5.77 20.78 -4.57
N ALA A 657 5.31 20.05 -5.58
CA ALA A 657 4.04 20.33 -6.26
C ALA A 657 3.08 19.14 -6.17
N TYR A 658 1.79 19.43 -5.96
CA TYR A 658 0.79 18.40 -5.68
C TYR A 658 0.11 17.87 -6.95
N CYS A 659 -0.90 18.57 -7.45
CA CYS A 659 -1.64 18.17 -8.66
C CYS A 659 -1.41 19.17 -9.80
N ALA A 660 -1.23 18.65 -11.01
CA ALA A 660 -0.89 19.44 -12.18
C ALA A 660 -2.06 20.28 -12.70
N GLY A 661 -1.73 21.47 -13.21
CA GLY A 661 -2.67 22.35 -13.89
C GLY A 661 -3.85 22.83 -13.03
N LYS A 662 -4.90 23.34 -13.70
CA LYS A 662 -6.01 24.05 -13.02
C LYS A 662 -7.23 23.18 -12.74
N ALA A 663 -7.24 21.95 -13.22
CA ALA A 663 -8.36 21.01 -13.04
C ALA A 663 -8.72 20.77 -11.56
N PRO A 664 -7.76 20.69 -10.61
CA PRO A 664 -8.08 20.45 -9.20
C PRO A 664 -8.98 21.53 -8.58
N PHE A 665 -8.89 22.77 -9.06
CA PHE A 665 -9.66 23.92 -8.56
C PHE A 665 -10.98 24.16 -9.30
N GLN A 666 -11.24 23.39 -10.36
CA GLN A 666 -12.39 23.59 -11.25
C GLN A 666 -13.36 22.41 -11.23
N ARG A 667 -12.85 21.22 -10.96
CA ARG A 667 -13.65 19.99 -10.99
C ARG A 667 -14.46 19.83 -9.71
N VAL A 668 -15.75 19.53 -9.88
CA VAL A 668 -16.65 19.22 -8.77
C VAL A 668 -16.92 17.72 -8.79
N CYS A 669 -16.54 17.03 -7.71
CA CYS A 669 -16.85 15.62 -7.50
C CYS A 669 -18.12 15.49 -6.64
N LYS A 670 -18.92 14.46 -6.90
CA LYS A 670 -20.19 14.23 -6.20
C LYS A 670 -20.36 12.76 -5.82
N SER A 671 -20.91 12.54 -4.64
CA SER A 671 -21.42 11.24 -4.17
C SER A 671 -22.87 11.43 -3.70
N ASN A 672 -23.82 10.60 -4.17
CA ASN A 672 -25.25 10.71 -3.86
C ASN A 672 -25.80 12.16 -3.95
N ASP A 673 -25.49 12.86 -5.04
CA ASP A 673 -25.81 14.29 -5.28
C ASP A 673 -25.17 15.32 -4.33
N THR A 674 -24.39 14.89 -3.34
CA THR A 674 -23.62 15.73 -2.42
C THR A 674 -22.22 15.99 -2.99
N VAL A 675 -21.74 17.23 -2.90
CA VAL A 675 -20.36 17.57 -3.32
C VAL A 675 -19.36 16.97 -2.33
N VAL A 676 -18.41 16.21 -2.85
CA VAL A 676 -17.31 15.58 -2.09
C VAL A 676 -15.97 16.01 -2.68
N THR A 677 -14.88 15.90 -1.91
CA THR A 677 -13.53 16.12 -2.41
C THR A 677 -13.22 15.03 -3.42
N CYS A 678 -12.62 15.46 -4.52
CA CYS A 678 -12.10 14.57 -5.53
C CYS A 678 -10.91 13.76 -4.98
N THR A 679 -10.84 12.46 -5.30
CA THR A 679 -9.58 11.71 -5.11
C THR A 679 -8.46 12.40 -5.91
N PRO A 680 -7.24 12.55 -5.35
CA PRO A 680 -6.11 13.19 -6.04
C PRO A 680 -5.74 12.50 -7.36
N LEU A 681 -6.00 11.19 -7.47
CA LEU A 681 -5.60 10.38 -8.62
C LEU A 681 -6.40 10.65 -9.90
N ILE A 682 -7.52 11.40 -9.84
CA ILE A 682 -8.16 11.88 -11.08
C ILE A 682 -7.41 13.04 -11.73
N PHE A 683 -6.45 13.65 -11.02
CA PHE A 683 -5.60 14.72 -11.52
C PHE A 683 -4.19 14.17 -11.78
N ASP A 684 -3.54 14.68 -12.82
CA ASP A 684 -2.14 14.32 -13.09
C ASP A 684 -1.25 14.87 -11.97
N ALA A 685 -0.17 14.15 -11.66
CA ALA A 685 0.82 14.63 -10.69
C ALA A 685 1.63 15.79 -11.27
N ALA A 686 1.91 16.81 -10.46
CA ALA A 686 2.70 17.96 -10.86
C ALA A 686 4.21 17.65 -10.85
N LEU A 687 4.99 18.39 -11.61
CA LEU A 687 6.46 18.32 -11.54
C LEU A 687 6.96 19.18 -10.37
N ASP A 688 7.87 18.63 -9.58
CA ASP A 688 8.56 19.38 -8.54
C ASP A 688 9.56 20.36 -9.15
N THR A 689 9.84 21.45 -8.43
CA THR A 689 10.76 22.50 -8.88
C THR A 689 12.06 22.49 -8.08
N PHE A 690 13.19 22.51 -8.77
CA PHE A 690 14.54 22.57 -8.20
C PHE A 690 15.21 23.86 -8.66
N LEU A 691 15.55 24.75 -7.72
CA LEU A 691 16.05 26.08 -7.99
C LEU A 691 17.45 26.26 -7.42
N GLN A 692 18.42 26.54 -8.30
CA GLN A 692 19.78 26.81 -7.90
C GLN A 692 19.95 28.26 -7.40
N GLY A 693 20.52 28.42 -6.21
CA GLY A 693 20.89 29.69 -5.61
C GLY A 693 22.00 30.40 -6.37
N GLN A 694 22.07 31.71 -6.20
CA GLN A 694 23.14 32.58 -6.73
C GLN A 694 23.40 33.66 -5.69
N SER A 695 24.68 34.03 -5.48
CA SER A 695 25.10 34.90 -4.37
C SER A 695 24.26 36.18 -4.18
N ASP A 696 23.85 36.85 -5.28
CA ASP A 696 22.96 38.02 -5.26
C ASP A 696 21.98 38.05 -6.46
N GLY A 697 21.74 36.88 -7.07
CA GLY A 697 21.07 36.75 -8.36
C GLY A 697 19.65 36.18 -8.30
N PRO A 698 18.95 36.14 -9.44
CA PRO A 698 17.74 35.30 -9.57
C PRO A 698 18.11 33.82 -9.43
N TYR A 699 17.17 33.04 -8.92
CA TYR A 699 17.28 31.58 -8.90
C TYR A 699 17.22 31.02 -10.32
N ILE A 700 18.01 29.97 -10.57
CA ILE A 700 18.05 29.29 -11.87
C ILE A 700 17.22 28.00 -11.75
N ASP A 701 16.22 27.85 -12.61
CA ASP A 701 15.43 26.62 -12.68
C ASP A 701 16.26 25.47 -13.27
N GLN A 702 16.52 24.46 -12.43
CA GLN A 702 17.28 23.26 -12.76
C GLN A 702 16.41 22.00 -12.79
N SER A 703 15.09 22.13 -12.78
CA SER A 703 14.13 21.00 -12.68
C SER A 703 14.22 20.00 -13.83
N ASN A 704 14.83 20.38 -14.97
CA ASN A 704 15.10 19.51 -16.12
C ASN A 704 16.58 19.15 -16.27
N GLN A 705 17.46 19.77 -15.49
CA GLN A 705 18.90 19.53 -15.56
C GLN A 705 19.36 18.64 -14.43
N TRP A 706 18.95 18.89 -13.18
CA TRP A 706 19.40 18.12 -12.02
C TRP A 706 18.69 16.78 -11.86
N VAL A 707 17.43 16.69 -12.30
CA VAL A 707 16.59 15.50 -12.08
C VAL A 707 15.94 15.02 -13.37
N SER A 708 15.59 13.74 -13.40
CA SER A 708 14.73 13.14 -14.40
C SER A 708 13.42 12.67 -13.78
N GLN A 709 12.40 13.51 -13.82
CA GLN A 709 11.08 13.24 -13.23
C GLN A 709 10.17 12.42 -14.18
N GLU A 710 10.58 11.19 -14.53
CA GLU A 710 9.78 10.31 -15.41
C GLU A 710 8.47 9.85 -14.76
N SER A 711 8.41 9.85 -13.43
CA SER A 711 7.26 9.44 -12.62
C SER A 711 6.99 10.52 -11.56
N PRO A 712 6.31 11.62 -11.91
CA PRO A 712 6.03 12.68 -10.94
C PRO A 712 5.21 12.19 -9.75
N GLY A 713 5.54 12.72 -8.58
CA GLY A 713 4.85 12.48 -7.32
C GLY A 713 3.82 13.57 -7.04
N ARG A 714 2.92 13.33 -6.08
CA ARG A 714 2.03 14.38 -5.55
C ARG A 714 2.61 14.85 -4.23
N ALA A 715 3.59 15.73 -4.32
CA ALA A 715 4.45 16.07 -3.18
C ALA A 715 3.66 16.77 -2.06
N LEU A 716 3.87 16.30 -0.84
CA LEU A 716 3.28 16.86 0.38
C LEU A 716 4.37 17.13 1.43
N GLY A 717 4.83 16.12 2.17
CA GLY A 717 5.91 16.26 3.15
C GLY A 717 7.28 16.20 2.50
N VAL A 718 8.26 16.91 3.07
CA VAL A 718 9.65 16.92 2.57
C VAL A 718 10.63 16.98 3.74
N ILE A 719 11.75 16.24 3.65
CA ILE A 719 12.90 16.38 4.55
C ILE A 719 14.17 16.49 3.72
N ALA A 720 15.06 17.42 4.09
CA ALA A 720 16.40 17.55 3.55
C ALA A 720 17.46 17.27 4.62
N GLY A 721 18.39 16.37 4.33
CA GLY A 721 19.48 15.97 5.23
C GLY A 721 20.41 14.92 4.61
N PHE A 722 21.41 14.47 5.35
CA PHE A 722 22.15 13.23 5.07
C PHE A 722 21.30 12.04 5.51
N ILE A 723 20.62 11.40 4.56
CA ILE A 723 19.63 10.34 4.82
C ILE A 723 20.19 9.00 4.35
N ASP A 724 20.73 8.93 3.13
CA ASP A 724 21.10 7.68 2.45
C ASP A 724 22.54 7.21 2.72
N GLU A 725 23.21 7.89 3.65
CA GLU A 725 24.60 7.70 4.09
C GLU A 725 25.68 7.92 3.01
N ARG A 726 25.30 8.44 1.83
CA ARG A 726 26.28 8.92 0.84
C ARG A 726 26.57 10.40 1.06
N PRO A 727 27.75 10.89 0.63
CA PRO A 727 28.05 12.31 0.71
C PRO A 727 27.10 13.17 -0.13
N GLY A 728 26.55 14.22 0.48
CA GLY A 728 25.62 15.18 -0.13
C GLY A 728 24.27 15.19 0.58
N LEU A 729 23.48 16.24 0.39
CA LEU A 729 22.13 16.31 0.95
C LEU A 729 21.15 15.55 0.07
N ASP A 730 20.38 14.68 0.72
CA ASP A 730 19.23 13.99 0.15
C ASP A 730 17.94 14.77 0.40
N LEU A 731 16.94 14.54 -0.44
CA LEU A 731 15.57 15.00 -0.26
C LEU A 731 14.63 13.80 -0.23
N TYR A 732 13.98 13.56 0.92
CA TYR A 732 12.88 12.62 1.02
C TYR A 732 11.55 13.34 0.82
N ILE A 733 10.72 12.86 -0.12
CA ILE A 733 9.42 13.45 -0.44
C ILE A 733 8.34 12.42 -0.18
N ALA A 734 7.45 12.74 0.77
CA ALA A 734 6.21 12.02 1.00
C ALA A 734 5.19 12.43 -0.08
N ASN A 735 4.82 11.46 -0.92
CA ASN A 735 3.91 11.64 -2.05
C ASN A 735 2.55 11.01 -1.78
N ASP A 736 1.49 11.76 -2.07
CA ASP A 736 0.13 11.26 -1.91
C ASP A 736 -0.29 10.33 -3.06
N MET A 737 -0.62 9.08 -2.71
CA MET A 737 -1.08 8.03 -3.60
C MET A 737 -0.13 7.71 -4.77
N SER A 738 1.14 8.11 -4.64
CA SER A 738 2.27 7.79 -5.53
C SER A 738 3.42 7.27 -4.67
N ALA A 739 4.42 6.61 -5.26
CA ALA A 739 5.60 6.21 -4.50
C ALA A 739 6.32 7.46 -3.95
N ASN A 740 6.85 7.36 -2.74
CA ASN A 740 7.68 8.40 -2.15
C ASN A 740 9.02 8.46 -2.88
N HIS A 741 9.56 9.65 -3.04
CA HIS A 741 10.86 9.85 -3.69
C HIS A 741 11.96 10.05 -2.65
N LEU A 742 13.16 9.58 -2.97
CA LEU A 742 14.38 9.93 -2.25
C LEU A 742 15.40 10.43 -3.27
N TRP A 743 15.43 11.74 -3.51
CA TRP A 743 16.40 12.34 -4.41
C TRP A 743 17.74 12.43 -3.73
N SER A 744 18.74 11.77 -4.28
CA SER A 744 20.08 11.72 -3.71
C SER A 744 21.13 12.08 -4.77
N PRO A 745 22.19 12.83 -4.42
CA PRO A 745 23.25 13.18 -5.35
C PRO A 745 23.91 11.95 -5.98
N THR A 746 24.00 11.95 -7.31
CA THR A 746 24.76 10.90 -8.01
C THR A 746 26.24 11.06 -7.65
N ALA A 747 26.94 9.96 -7.35
CA ALA A 747 28.36 9.99 -7.03
C ALA A 747 29.19 10.46 -8.24
N THR A 748 29.42 11.77 -8.37
CA THR A 748 30.42 12.30 -9.31
C THR A 748 31.79 12.20 -8.66
N SER A 749 32.54 11.20 -9.12
CA SER A 749 33.96 11.00 -8.86
C SER A 749 34.78 12.30 -8.92
N ASN A 750 35.68 12.45 -7.95
CA ASN A 750 36.80 13.40 -7.86
C ASN A 750 37.79 13.37 -9.05
N THR A 751 37.31 13.45 -10.29
CA THR A 751 38.17 13.47 -11.48
C THR A 751 37.60 14.41 -12.51
N SER A 752 38.29 15.54 -12.75
CA SER A 752 38.53 16.33 -13.98
C SER A 752 37.56 16.35 -15.19
N ASP A 753 36.45 15.62 -15.18
CA ASP A 753 35.39 15.62 -16.17
C ASP A 753 34.16 16.26 -15.51
N SER A 754 33.84 17.47 -15.97
CA SER A 754 32.69 18.28 -15.56
C SER A 754 31.35 17.62 -15.93
N LYS A 755 30.96 16.55 -15.25
CA LYS A 755 29.55 16.15 -15.23
C LYS A 755 28.80 17.13 -14.32
N ALA A 756 27.72 17.70 -14.84
CA ALA A 756 26.85 18.59 -14.07
C ALA A 756 26.29 17.83 -12.84
N PHE A 757 26.02 18.55 -11.75
CA PHE A 757 25.31 18.02 -10.59
C PHE A 757 23.99 17.35 -11.03
N GLN A 758 23.70 16.19 -10.47
CA GLN A 758 22.50 15.40 -10.75
C GLN A 758 22.04 14.73 -9.45
N LEU A 759 20.72 14.64 -9.31
CA LEU A 759 20.01 13.88 -8.29
C LEU A 759 19.34 12.68 -8.97
N GLU A 760 19.43 11.52 -8.33
CA GLU A 760 18.71 10.30 -8.72
C GLU A 760 17.65 9.94 -7.67
N ASP A 761 16.47 9.51 -8.11
CA ASP A 761 15.47 8.99 -7.19
C ASP A 761 15.79 7.55 -6.80
N LEU A 762 16.05 7.34 -5.51
CA LEU A 762 16.36 6.06 -4.90
C LEU A 762 15.26 5.51 -3.99
N GLY A 763 14.10 6.16 -3.86
CA GLY A 763 13.13 5.86 -2.80
C GLY A 763 12.72 4.38 -2.75
N VAL A 764 12.33 3.82 -3.90
CA VAL A 764 11.97 2.40 -4.02
C VAL A 764 13.17 1.47 -3.78
N ILE A 765 14.35 1.85 -4.30
CA ILE A 765 15.57 1.04 -4.25
C ILE A 765 16.11 0.94 -2.82
N ARG A 766 15.91 2.02 -2.06
CA ARG A 766 16.31 2.16 -0.66
C ARG A 766 15.23 1.67 0.30
N GLY A 767 14.04 1.31 -0.19
CA GLY A 767 12.98 0.70 0.62
C GLY A 767 12.07 1.68 1.36
N VAL A 768 12.13 2.97 1.01
CA VAL A 768 11.35 4.05 1.63
C VAL A 768 10.25 4.61 0.70
N GLY A 769 10.16 4.07 -0.53
CA GLY A 769 9.23 4.53 -1.57
C GLY A 769 7.81 3.96 -1.49
N VAL A 770 7.64 2.79 -0.85
CA VAL A 770 6.37 2.03 -0.82
C VAL A 770 6.29 1.16 0.45
N SER A 771 5.08 0.81 0.87
CA SER A 771 4.83 -0.18 1.95
C SER A 771 5.54 -1.52 1.71
N GLY A 772 5.63 -2.35 2.76
CA GLY A 772 6.12 -3.73 2.70
C GLY A 772 5.32 -4.66 1.77
N GLN A 773 4.16 -4.22 1.27
CA GLN A 773 3.39 -4.89 0.23
C GLN A 773 3.61 -4.32 -1.19
N SER A 774 4.65 -3.49 -1.37
CA SER A 774 4.99 -2.77 -2.60
C SER A 774 3.82 -1.94 -3.14
N ARG A 775 3.13 -1.21 -2.25
CA ARG A 775 2.09 -0.24 -2.62
C ARG A 775 2.53 1.17 -2.27
N ALA A 776 2.35 2.08 -3.23
CA ALA A 776 2.20 3.49 -2.94
C ALA A 776 1.01 3.69 -1.99
N GLN A 777 1.20 4.55 -0.98
CA GLN A 777 0.19 4.93 0.01
C GLN A 777 -0.08 6.43 -0.12
N ALA A 778 -1.11 6.92 0.55
CA ALA A 778 -1.46 8.33 0.60
C ALA A 778 -0.55 9.11 1.59
N SER A 779 0.75 9.21 1.31
CA SER A 779 1.75 9.81 2.22
C SER A 779 1.57 11.31 2.39
N MET A 780 1.65 11.78 3.64
CA MET A 780 1.47 13.20 4.00
C MET A 780 2.70 13.74 4.74
N GLY A 781 2.74 13.65 6.07
CA GLY A 781 3.88 14.08 6.88
C GLY A 781 4.92 12.98 7.02
N VAL A 782 6.14 13.39 7.34
CA VAL A 782 7.29 12.51 7.58
C VAL A 782 8.05 13.01 8.80
N ALA A 783 8.50 12.08 9.64
CA ALA A 783 9.43 12.29 10.74
C ALA A 783 10.70 11.48 10.48
N MET A 784 11.85 12.00 10.92
CA MET A 784 13.13 11.30 10.85
C MET A 784 13.87 11.34 12.19
N GLY A 785 14.51 10.25 12.58
CA GLY A 785 15.29 10.19 13.82
C GLY A 785 15.76 8.78 14.15
N ASP A 786 16.67 8.66 15.11
CA ASP A 786 17.11 7.38 15.68
C ASP A 786 16.06 6.87 16.68
N ALA A 787 14.94 6.37 16.14
CA ALA A 787 13.73 6.08 16.91
C ALA A 787 13.87 4.81 17.76
N ASP A 788 14.77 3.91 17.38
CA ASP A 788 15.07 2.69 18.13
C ASP A 788 16.42 2.73 18.88
N SER A 789 17.14 3.86 18.80
CA SER A 789 18.37 4.17 19.51
C SER A 789 19.58 3.33 19.10
N ASP A 790 19.56 2.68 17.93
CA ASP A 790 20.65 1.84 17.45
C ASP A 790 21.79 2.62 16.74
N GLY A 791 21.58 3.92 16.55
CA GLY A 791 22.54 4.88 16.00
C GLY A 791 22.37 5.15 14.50
N ASP A 792 21.30 4.65 13.89
CA ASP A 792 20.97 4.87 12.49
C ASP A 792 19.64 5.68 12.34
N LEU A 793 19.22 6.03 11.12
CA LEU A 793 18.09 6.94 10.91
C LEU A 793 16.84 6.18 10.42
N ASP A 794 15.79 6.21 11.23
CA ASP A 794 14.47 5.71 10.87
C ASP A 794 13.58 6.81 10.27
N LEU A 795 12.57 6.38 9.50
CA LEU A 795 11.53 7.26 8.98
C LEU A 795 10.14 6.80 9.41
N TYR A 796 9.29 7.74 9.80
CA TYR A 796 7.86 7.49 10.00
C TYR A 796 7.02 8.38 9.10
N VAL A 797 6.10 7.79 8.34
CA VAL A 797 5.29 8.49 7.33
C VAL A 797 3.81 8.29 7.62
N THR A 798 3.07 9.39 7.66
CA THR A 798 1.61 9.37 7.89
C THR A 798 0.84 9.16 6.60
N HIS A 799 -0.32 8.50 6.71
CA HIS A 799 -1.13 8.10 5.57
C HIS A 799 -2.63 8.39 5.75
N PHE A 800 -3.39 8.12 4.67
CA PHE A 800 -4.85 8.22 4.68
C PHE A 800 -5.49 7.11 5.51
N SER A 801 -6.69 7.35 6.06
CA SER A 801 -7.40 6.33 6.83
C SER A 801 -7.62 5.06 6.01
N LYS A 802 -7.51 3.89 6.65
CA LYS A 802 -7.48 2.53 6.06
C LYS A 802 -6.15 2.13 5.41
N ASP A 803 -5.24 3.07 5.20
CA ASP A 803 -3.81 2.76 5.16
C ASP A 803 -3.27 2.86 6.60
N TYR A 804 -2.32 2.01 6.98
CA TYR A 804 -1.57 2.20 8.22
C TYR A 804 -0.46 3.21 7.98
N ASN A 805 -0.10 4.01 8.98
CA ASN A 805 1.10 4.87 8.96
C ASN A 805 2.37 3.99 8.93
N THR A 806 3.36 4.31 8.10
CA THR A 806 4.49 3.40 7.85
C THR A 806 5.72 3.80 8.65
N PHE A 807 6.28 2.85 9.40
CA PHE A 807 7.61 2.94 10.03
C PHE A 807 8.61 2.20 9.15
N TYR A 808 9.53 2.94 8.54
CA TYR A 808 10.68 2.42 7.81
C TYR A 808 11.87 2.35 8.75
N GLU A 809 12.19 1.13 9.18
CA GLU A 809 13.37 0.84 10.00
C GLU A 809 14.60 0.75 9.09
N GLN A 810 15.67 1.45 9.42
CA GLN A 810 16.94 1.25 8.72
C GLN A 810 17.55 -0.07 9.17
N VAL A 811 17.87 -0.91 8.19
CA VAL A 811 18.25 -2.33 8.41
C VAL A 811 19.66 -2.61 7.90
N ALA A 812 20.25 -1.64 7.22
CA ALA A 812 21.62 -1.55 6.78
C ALA A 812 21.90 -0.12 6.31
N PRO A 813 23.18 0.28 6.18
CA PRO A 813 23.57 1.60 5.69
C PRO A 813 22.79 2.12 4.48
N GLY A 814 21.99 3.16 4.69
CA GLY A 814 21.11 3.74 3.69
C GLY A 814 20.11 2.74 3.10
N LEU A 815 19.52 1.84 3.88
CA LEU A 815 18.56 0.85 3.38
C LEU A 815 17.52 0.53 4.44
N TRP A 816 16.26 0.64 4.06
CA TRP A 816 15.14 0.53 4.98
C TRP A 816 14.19 -0.62 4.65
N SER A 817 13.43 -1.03 5.65
CA SER A 817 12.31 -1.96 5.53
C SER A 817 11.11 -1.45 6.32
N ASP A 818 9.89 -1.62 5.77
CA ASP A 818 8.65 -1.44 6.52
C ASP A 818 8.54 -2.51 7.63
N ASN A 819 8.68 -2.10 8.89
CA ASN A 819 8.53 -2.94 10.08
C ASN A 819 7.33 -2.54 10.97
N THR A 820 6.41 -1.74 10.42
CA THR A 820 5.29 -1.14 11.15
C THR A 820 4.48 -2.13 11.98
N TYR A 821 4.25 -3.33 11.42
CA TYR A 821 3.41 -4.32 12.06
C TYR A 821 4.08 -4.98 13.28
N GLY A 822 5.35 -5.40 13.17
CA GLY A 822 6.11 -5.96 14.29
C GLY A 822 6.19 -4.99 15.46
N LEU A 823 6.31 -3.70 15.14
CA LEU A 823 6.35 -2.60 16.09
C LEU A 823 5.00 -2.26 16.74
N GLY A 824 3.88 -2.86 16.31
CA GLY A 824 2.56 -2.63 16.89
C GLY A 824 1.87 -1.33 16.45
N LEU A 825 2.35 -0.67 15.41
CA LEU A 825 1.85 0.64 14.97
C LEU A 825 0.69 0.56 13.97
N VAL A 826 0.43 -0.59 13.33
CA VAL A 826 -0.63 -0.68 12.29
C VAL A 826 -2.02 -0.48 12.87
N GLN A 827 -2.41 -1.28 13.86
CA GLN A 827 -3.77 -1.25 14.41
C GLN A 827 -4.19 0.15 14.93
N PRO A 828 -3.39 0.83 15.77
CA PRO A 828 -3.78 2.15 16.29
C PRO A 828 -3.83 3.25 15.22
N THR A 829 -3.14 3.10 14.09
CA THR A 829 -3.06 4.15 13.06
C THR A 829 -4.02 3.93 11.89
N SER A 830 -4.40 2.68 11.61
CA SER A 830 -5.18 2.32 10.42
C SER A 830 -6.58 2.95 10.29
N GLU A 831 -7.18 3.42 11.38
CA GLU A 831 -8.52 4.04 11.37
C GLU A 831 -8.46 5.58 11.35
N LEU A 832 -7.26 6.16 11.43
CA LEU A 832 -7.03 7.59 11.53
C LEU A 832 -6.35 8.11 10.26
N LEU A 833 -6.56 9.38 9.97
CA LEU A 833 -5.91 10.08 8.86
C LEU A 833 -4.86 11.01 9.47
N GLY A 834 -3.58 10.67 9.27
CA GLY A 834 -2.45 11.42 9.81
C GLY A 834 -1.91 12.49 8.85
N PHE A 835 -1.48 13.62 9.40
CA PHE A 835 -0.82 14.72 8.70
C PHE A 835 0.58 14.95 9.29
N GLY A 836 0.82 16.02 10.05
CA GLY A 836 2.11 16.27 10.70
C GLY A 836 2.48 15.18 11.70
N THR A 837 3.76 14.83 11.75
CA THR A 837 4.30 13.80 12.64
C THR A 837 5.76 14.11 12.95
N GLU A 838 6.22 13.79 14.15
CA GLU A 838 7.61 14.04 14.59
C GLU A 838 8.12 12.95 15.54
N PHE A 839 9.42 12.66 15.45
CA PHE A 839 10.15 11.92 16.49
C PHE A 839 10.79 12.93 17.45
N VAL A 840 10.48 12.82 18.74
CA VAL A 840 10.87 13.82 19.73
C VAL A 840 11.15 13.17 21.07
N ASP A 841 12.31 13.42 21.65
CA ASP A 841 12.62 13.11 23.05
C ASP A 841 11.98 14.19 23.96
N PHE A 842 10.75 13.95 24.44
CA PHE A 842 10.00 14.95 25.20
C PHE A 842 10.40 15.02 26.67
N ASP A 843 10.95 13.94 27.22
CA ASP A 843 11.36 13.88 28.62
C ASP A 843 12.88 14.00 28.80
N ASN A 844 13.61 14.28 27.73
CA ASN A 844 15.06 14.44 27.66
C ASN A 844 15.84 13.22 28.18
N ASN A 845 15.30 12.00 28.04
CA ASN A 845 15.93 10.78 28.53
C ASN A 845 16.89 10.12 27.51
N GLY A 846 16.95 10.63 26.29
CA GLY A 846 17.73 10.10 25.17
C GLY A 846 16.99 9.10 24.28
N SER A 847 15.72 8.81 24.55
CA SER A 847 14.83 7.99 23.72
C SER A 847 13.73 8.87 23.12
N MET A 848 13.43 8.67 21.84
CA MET A 848 12.41 9.47 21.17
C MET A 848 11.01 8.89 21.39
N GLU A 849 10.03 9.75 21.55
CA GLU A 849 8.61 9.47 21.35
C GLU A 849 8.16 9.82 19.94
N LEU A 850 7.00 9.31 19.55
CA LEU A 850 6.39 9.59 18.25
C LEU A 850 5.04 10.29 18.43
N VAL A 851 4.87 11.48 17.86
CA VAL A 851 3.62 12.25 17.94
C VAL A 851 3.00 12.43 16.55
N VAL A 852 1.67 12.34 16.45
CA VAL A 852 0.93 12.45 15.19
C VAL A 852 -0.27 13.39 15.32
N ALA A 853 -0.36 14.38 14.43
CA ALA A 853 -1.55 15.21 14.23
C ALA A 853 -2.51 14.53 13.24
N ASN A 854 -3.75 14.29 13.69
CA ASN A 854 -4.77 13.62 12.89
C ASN A 854 -5.95 14.56 12.54
N GLY A 855 -6.63 14.26 11.44
CA GLY A 855 -7.89 14.91 11.07
C GLY A 855 -8.32 14.56 9.66
N HIS A 856 -9.49 13.96 9.50
CA HIS A 856 -9.99 13.53 8.19
C HIS A 856 -10.18 14.71 7.22
N VAL A 857 -10.22 14.43 5.91
CA VAL A 857 -10.50 15.45 4.88
C VAL A 857 -11.99 15.75 4.74
N HIS A 858 -12.86 14.97 5.37
CA HIS A 858 -14.31 14.97 5.18
C HIS A 858 -15.12 14.49 6.38
N ASP A 859 -16.35 14.98 6.48
CA ASP A 859 -17.41 14.48 7.37
C ASP A 859 -18.39 13.62 6.54
N ILE A 860 -18.22 12.29 6.56
CA ILE A 860 -19.12 11.35 5.86
C ILE A 860 -19.98 10.66 6.91
N LYS A 861 -21.04 11.36 7.35
CA LYS A 861 -21.97 10.91 8.40
C LYS A 861 -22.62 9.55 8.09
N GLU A 862 -22.78 9.20 6.82
CA GLU A 862 -23.35 7.93 6.37
C GLU A 862 -22.39 6.74 6.56
N GLU A 863 -21.09 7.00 6.62
CA GLU A 863 -20.02 5.99 6.77
C GLU A 863 -19.39 5.99 8.19
N GLY A 864 -19.84 6.89 9.07
CA GLY A 864 -19.38 6.98 10.45
C GLY A 864 -18.08 7.77 10.66
N PHE A 865 -17.57 8.45 9.63
CA PHE A 865 -16.34 9.25 9.72
C PHE A 865 -16.64 10.67 10.19
N GLU A 866 -16.02 11.06 11.30
CA GLU A 866 -15.95 12.44 11.76
C GLU A 866 -14.68 13.11 11.21
N GLN A 867 -14.80 14.36 10.78
CA GLN A 867 -13.66 15.11 10.27
C GLN A 867 -12.59 15.33 11.35
N ALA A 868 -13.03 15.60 12.57
CA ALA A 868 -12.13 15.76 13.71
C ALA A 868 -11.72 14.39 14.26
N MET A 869 -10.43 14.19 14.52
CA MET A 869 -9.84 12.94 15.01
C MET A 869 -8.95 13.19 16.22
N LEU A 870 -8.71 12.16 17.04
CA LEU A 870 -7.81 12.27 18.19
C LEU A 870 -6.35 12.34 17.69
N PRO A 871 -5.51 13.24 18.22
CA PRO A 871 -4.07 13.17 18.02
C PRO A 871 -3.50 11.98 18.78
N GLN A 872 -2.31 11.52 18.40
CA GLN A 872 -1.68 10.34 19.02
C GLN A 872 -0.28 10.68 19.51
N LEU A 873 0.10 10.08 20.65
CA LEU A 873 1.46 10.05 21.17
C LEU A 873 1.80 8.58 21.45
N PHE A 874 2.93 8.10 20.94
CA PHE A 874 3.39 6.74 21.11
C PHE A 874 4.69 6.70 21.91
N LEU A 875 4.76 5.73 22.83
CA LEU A 875 5.90 5.50 23.69
C LEU A 875 6.53 4.14 23.35
N ARG A 876 7.85 4.11 23.21
CA ARG A 876 8.60 2.86 23.02
C ARG A 876 8.59 2.02 24.30
N GLN A 877 8.39 0.72 24.13
CA GLN A 877 8.31 -0.28 25.20
C GLN A 877 9.63 -1.06 25.30
N ALA A 878 9.82 -1.75 26.43
CA ALA A 878 11.04 -2.52 26.69
C ALA A 878 11.27 -3.69 25.73
N ASP A 879 10.25 -4.14 25.01
CA ASP A 879 10.31 -5.16 23.95
C ASP A 879 10.56 -4.57 22.56
N GLY A 880 10.82 -3.25 22.46
CA GLY A 880 11.05 -2.51 21.22
C GLY A 880 9.77 -2.08 20.50
N ARG A 881 8.59 -2.53 20.94
CA ARG A 881 7.30 -2.15 20.33
C ARG A 881 6.85 -0.77 20.79
N TRP A 882 5.85 -0.22 20.10
CA TRP A 882 5.26 1.06 20.43
C TRP A 882 3.85 0.87 20.99
N SER A 883 3.49 1.70 21.97
CA SER A 883 2.13 1.76 22.50
C SER A 883 1.64 3.20 22.58
N GLU A 884 0.36 3.41 22.26
CA GLU A 884 -0.27 4.71 22.38
C GLU A 884 -0.41 5.10 23.85
N ALA A 885 0.03 6.31 24.19
CA ALA A 885 -0.10 6.87 25.52
C ALA A 885 -1.57 7.17 25.85
N ASP A 886 -1.94 7.04 27.12
CA ASP A 886 -3.27 7.48 27.59
C ASP A 886 -3.35 9.01 27.52
N GLY A 887 -4.13 9.54 26.58
CA GLY A 887 -4.29 10.98 26.37
C GLY A 887 -4.69 11.76 27.63
N ALA A 888 -5.40 11.14 28.58
CA ALA A 888 -5.74 11.78 29.86
C ALA A 888 -4.52 12.01 30.77
N GLN A 889 -3.44 11.26 30.56
CA GLN A 889 -2.16 11.44 31.26
C GLN A 889 -1.26 12.45 30.56
N VAL A 890 -1.35 12.52 29.23
CA VAL A 890 -0.55 13.41 28.38
C VAL A 890 -1.05 14.86 28.45
N GLY A 891 -2.36 15.08 28.39
CA GLY A 891 -2.92 16.42 28.51
C GLY A 891 -4.26 16.59 27.79
N ASP A 892 -4.95 17.68 28.15
CA ASP A 892 -6.31 17.97 27.72
C ASP A 892 -6.50 17.97 26.19
N TYR A 893 -5.47 18.39 25.44
CA TYR A 893 -5.46 18.39 23.98
C TYR A 893 -5.64 16.99 23.40
N PHE A 894 -4.99 15.97 23.98
CA PHE A 894 -5.01 14.57 23.52
C PHE A 894 -6.30 13.83 23.86
N THR A 895 -7.21 14.44 24.63
CA THR A 895 -8.54 13.89 24.93
C THR A 895 -9.63 14.41 23.99
N LYS A 896 -9.30 15.38 23.13
CA LYS A 896 -10.24 16.09 22.25
C LYS A 896 -9.92 15.81 20.79
N LYS A 897 -10.97 15.79 19.97
CA LYS A 897 -10.84 15.59 18.52
C LYS A 897 -10.56 16.93 17.84
N HIS A 898 -9.60 16.93 16.90
CA HIS A 898 -9.17 18.11 16.15
C HIS A 898 -9.09 17.81 14.66
N VAL A 899 -9.04 18.86 13.83
CA VAL A 899 -8.71 18.73 12.40
C VAL A 899 -7.26 19.20 12.23
N GLY A 900 -6.33 18.44 12.81
CA GLY A 900 -4.90 18.77 12.84
C GLY A 900 -4.25 18.67 11.46
N ARG A 901 -3.28 19.54 11.18
CA ARG A 901 -2.51 19.57 9.94
C ARG A 901 -1.02 19.58 10.23
N ALA A 902 -0.35 20.72 10.17
CA ALA A 902 1.07 20.83 10.46
C ALA A 902 1.33 20.59 11.96
N LEU A 903 2.47 19.98 12.27
CA LEU A 903 2.97 19.73 13.62
C LEU A 903 4.44 20.11 13.64
N LEU A 904 4.80 21.19 14.32
CA LEU A 904 6.17 21.72 14.36
C LEU A 904 6.71 21.70 15.79
N THR A 905 8.01 21.48 15.95
CA THR A 905 8.67 21.52 17.26
C THR A 905 9.48 22.81 17.47
N CYS A 906 9.59 23.23 18.73
CA CYS A 906 10.38 24.38 19.18
C CYS A 906 10.64 24.31 20.69
N ASP A 907 11.60 25.07 21.21
CA ASP A 907 11.73 25.36 22.65
C ASP A 907 11.30 26.82 22.88
N LEU A 908 10.01 27.03 23.13
CA LEU A 908 9.41 28.36 23.13
C LEU A 908 9.79 29.15 24.38
N ASN A 909 9.90 28.46 25.51
CA ASN A 909 10.15 29.06 26.82
C ASN A 909 11.64 29.00 27.23
N ARG A 910 12.51 28.42 26.37
CA ARG A 910 13.96 28.26 26.55
C ARG A 910 14.31 27.43 27.78
N ASP A 911 13.50 26.42 28.08
CA ASP A 911 13.69 25.51 29.20
C ASP A 911 14.41 24.21 28.83
N GLY A 912 14.71 24.01 27.53
CA GLY A 912 15.42 22.84 27.02
C GLY A 912 14.52 21.64 26.78
N LYS A 913 13.19 21.80 26.79
CA LYS A 913 12.21 20.78 26.40
C LYS A 913 11.53 21.19 25.10
N LYS A 914 11.28 20.21 24.23
CA LYS A 914 10.57 20.47 22.97
C LYS A 914 9.06 20.64 23.24
N ASP A 915 8.54 21.79 22.84
CA ASP A 915 7.13 22.16 22.73
C ASP A 915 6.58 21.84 21.33
N LEU A 916 5.24 21.88 21.20
CA LEU A 916 4.56 21.61 19.93
C LEU A 916 3.65 22.76 19.48
N LEU A 917 3.80 23.16 18.23
CA LEU A 917 2.81 23.97 17.52
C LEU A 917 2.01 23.07 16.57
N ILE A 918 0.68 23.05 16.71
CA ILE A 918 -0.19 22.29 15.82
C ILE A 918 -1.17 23.23 15.11
N THR A 919 -1.09 23.25 13.77
CA THR A 919 -2.08 23.98 12.97
C THR A 919 -3.35 23.15 12.85
N SER A 920 -4.48 23.83 12.87
CA SER A 920 -5.80 23.20 12.79
C SER A 920 -6.68 23.92 11.79
N LEU A 921 -7.47 23.16 11.05
CA LEU A 921 -8.59 23.71 10.28
C LEU A 921 -9.79 23.95 11.21
N PHE A 922 -10.50 25.05 10.96
CA PHE A 922 -11.75 25.42 11.64
C PHE A 922 -11.66 25.77 13.14
N SER A 923 -10.51 25.56 13.78
CA SER A 923 -10.24 25.96 15.16
C SER A 923 -8.95 26.78 15.28
N PRO A 924 -8.76 27.53 16.38
CA PRO A 924 -7.47 28.14 16.68
C PRO A 924 -6.34 27.12 16.68
N HIS A 925 -5.13 27.57 16.33
CA HIS A 925 -3.91 26.79 16.48
C HIS A 925 -3.64 26.51 17.95
N SER A 926 -3.09 25.34 18.23
CA SER A 926 -2.72 24.91 19.57
C SER A 926 -1.22 25.01 19.74
N LEU A 927 -0.81 25.42 20.94
CA LEU A 927 0.57 25.59 21.34
C LEU A 927 0.75 24.85 22.65
N LEU A 928 1.31 23.66 22.56
CA LEU A 928 1.42 22.72 23.66
C LEU A 928 2.81 22.89 24.28
N ILE A 929 2.86 23.53 25.45
CA ILE A 929 4.09 23.61 26.24
C ILE A 929 4.33 22.28 26.93
N ASN A 930 5.55 21.79 26.84
CA ASN A 930 6.01 20.58 27.51
C ASN A 930 6.37 20.89 28.97
N ASP A 931 5.40 20.69 29.85
CA ASP A 931 5.53 20.86 31.30
C ASP A 931 5.76 19.52 32.03
N THR A 932 6.40 18.56 31.35
CA THR A 932 6.81 17.27 31.93
C THR A 932 7.57 17.50 33.24
N PRO A 933 7.06 16.99 34.39
CA PRO A 933 7.52 17.43 35.71
C PRO A 933 8.90 16.89 36.10
N ASP A 934 9.22 15.69 35.62
CA ASP A 934 10.45 14.97 35.96
C ASP A 934 11.34 14.82 34.71
N ALA A 935 11.32 15.75 33.76
CA ALA A 935 12.18 15.68 32.57
C ALA A 935 13.68 15.72 32.95
N GLY A 936 14.50 15.04 32.15
CA GLY A 936 15.96 15.09 32.23
C GLY A 936 16.53 16.45 31.82
N GLN A 937 17.83 16.60 32.04
CA GLN A 937 18.65 17.68 31.50
C GLN A 937 18.80 17.51 29.99
N SER A 938 19.09 18.61 29.30
CA SER A 938 19.40 18.60 27.87
C SER A 938 20.54 19.56 27.56
N ILE A 939 21.06 19.48 26.34
CA ILE A 939 21.93 20.52 25.78
C ILE A 939 21.30 21.03 24.48
N SER A 940 21.02 22.33 24.44
CA SER A 940 20.44 22.99 23.26
C SER A 940 21.56 23.63 22.43
N VAL A 941 21.55 23.42 21.12
CA VAL A 941 22.63 23.79 20.21
C VAL A 941 22.05 24.49 18.98
N GLN A 942 22.51 25.72 18.74
CA GLN A 942 22.35 26.42 17.47
C GLN A 942 23.66 26.36 16.69
N LEU A 943 23.58 26.13 15.38
CA LEU A 943 24.74 25.96 14.52
C LEU A 943 24.89 27.15 13.56
N VAL A 944 26.11 27.63 13.38
CA VAL A 944 26.43 28.66 12.40
C VAL A 944 27.63 28.21 11.59
N ALA A 945 27.40 27.82 10.33
CA ALA A 945 28.47 27.46 9.42
C ALA A 945 29.16 28.72 8.84
N THR A 946 30.43 28.55 8.47
CA THR A 946 31.28 29.61 7.90
C THR A 946 31.95 29.20 6.60
N LYS A 947 32.02 27.90 6.31
CA LYS A 947 32.51 27.29 5.07
C LYS A 947 31.41 26.54 4.33
N SER A 948 30.52 25.89 5.07
CA SER A 948 29.30 25.28 4.55
C SER A 948 28.20 26.34 4.44
N GLU A 949 27.05 26.00 3.83
CA GLU A 949 25.84 26.84 3.87
C GLU A 949 25.51 27.22 5.32
N ARG A 950 25.22 28.51 5.53
CA ARG A 950 25.28 29.19 6.83
C ARG A 950 24.43 28.54 7.91
N ASP A 951 23.25 28.05 7.55
CA ASP A 951 22.34 27.42 8.48
C ASP A 951 22.68 25.95 8.80
N ALA A 952 23.74 25.41 8.17
CA ALA A 952 24.32 24.11 8.46
C ALA A 952 23.35 22.92 8.32
N ILE A 953 22.41 22.97 7.38
CA ILE A 953 21.50 21.83 7.11
C ILE A 953 22.32 20.58 6.76
N GLY A 954 22.01 19.47 7.43
CA GLY A 954 22.73 18.21 7.37
C GLY A 954 23.81 18.03 8.45
N ALA A 955 24.07 19.03 9.30
CA ALA A 955 25.04 18.89 10.37
C ALA A 955 24.56 17.90 11.45
N VAL A 956 25.47 17.08 11.96
CA VAL A 956 25.18 16.12 13.05
C VAL A 956 25.89 16.55 14.32
N VAL A 957 25.14 16.71 15.41
CA VAL A 957 25.68 16.98 16.75
C VAL A 957 25.61 15.69 17.55
N ALA A 958 26.73 15.29 18.16
CA ALA A 958 26.81 14.09 18.99
C ALA A 958 27.54 14.37 20.31
N GLY A 959 27.07 13.76 21.40
CA GLY A 959 27.67 13.85 22.72
C GLY A 959 27.56 12.53 23.50
N SER A 960 28.53 12.27 24.40
CA SER A 960 28.52 11.10 25.28
C SER A 960 28.01 11.48 26.68
N PHE A 961 27.01 10.76 27.16
CA PHE A 961 26.42 10.90 28.48
C PHE A 961 26.60 9.59 29.26
N ASN A 962 27.61 9.55 30.13
CA ASN A 962 28.01 8.34 30.89
C ASN A 962 28.28 7.08 30.02
N GLY A 963 28.80 7.27 28.81
CA GLY A 963 29.14 6.18 27.88
C GLY A 963 28.01 5.76 26.95
N MET A 964 26.84 6.42 27.03
CA MET A 964 25.81 6.38 25.99
C MET A 964 26.02 7.57 25.05
N THR A 965 26.08 7.32 23.75
CA THR A 965 26.16 8.39 22.75
C THR A 965 24.75 8.76 22.34
N ASN A 966 24.42 10.06 22.39
CA ASN A 966 23.21 10.60 21.78
C ASN A 966 23.63 11.51 20.63
N ALA A 967 22.92 11.42 19.50
CA ALA A 967 23.21 12.20 18.31
C ALA A 967 21.91 12.65 17.63
N ALA A 968 21.94 13.83 17.03
CA ALA A 968 20.83 14.35 16.24
C ALA A 968 21.36 15.13 15.05
N GLN A 969 20.60 15.11 13.97
CA GLN A 969 20.91 15.82 12.74
C GLN A 969 20.02 17.06 12.61
N LEU A 970 20.59 18.18 12.14
CA LEU A 970 19.83 19.36 11.77
C LEU A 970 19.31 19.19 10.34
N VAL A 971 18.01 19.25 10.16
CA VAL A 971 17.36 19.01 8.86
C VAL A 971 16.39 20.14 8.51
N ALA A 972 15.91 20.16 7.27
CA ALA A 972 14.91 21.12 6.81
C ALA A 972 13.66 20.43 6.28
N GLY A 973 12.47 21.04 6.47
CA GLY A 973 11.20 20.62 5.87
C GLY A 973 10.25 19.79 6.76
N GLU A 974 10.73 19.37 7.94
CA GLU A 974 9.96 18.56 8.90
C GLU A 974 8.66 19.25 9.36
N GLY A 975 7.68 18.44 9.78
CA GLY A 975 6.45 18.89 10.43
C GLY A 975 5.27 19.25 9.53
N PHE A 976 5.34 18.89 8.24
CA PHE A 976 4.29 19.03 7.21
C PHE A 976 3.84 20.48 6.93
N LEU A 977 4.06 20.95 5.69
CA LEU A 977 3.73 22.34 5.26
C LEU A 977 4.40 23.44 6.11
N GLY A 978 5.45 23.12 6.86
CA GLY A 978 6.07 24.08 7.77
C GLY A 978 7.58 23.96 7.86
N SER A 979 8.13 24.83 8.70
CA SER A 979 9.55 24.89 9.00
C SER A 979 9.72 25.03 10.51
N GLN A 980 10.49 24.13 11.11
CA GLN A 980 10.74 24.12 12.54
C GLN A 980 11.86 25.08 12.94
N GLN A 981 12.02 25.28 14.25
CA GLN A 981 13.15 26.02 14.81
C GLN A 981 14.47 25.33 14.44
N ARG A 982 15.44 26.10 13.95
CA ARG A 982 16.79 25.60 13.59
C ARG A 982 17.67 25.42 14.84
N GLN A 983 17.32 24.44 15.67
CA GLN A 983 17.99 24.14 16.92
C GLN A 983 17.98 22.62 17.16
N ILE A 984 19.11 22.07 17.60
CA ILE A 984 19.19 20.70 18.08
C ILE A 984 19.10 20.70 19.61
N ILE A 985 18.29 19.81 20.17
CA ILE A 985 18.23 19.56 21.61
C ILE A 985 18.57 18.08 21.82
N LEU A 986 19.66 17.81 22.54
CA LEU A 986 20.05 16.45 22.93
C LEU A 986 19.65 16.20 24.37
N GLY A 987 18.80 15.19 24.60
CA GLY A 987 18.48 14.70 25.94
C GLY A 987 19.70 14.08 26.60
N ALA A 988 19.95 14.48 27.85
CA ALA A 988 21.07 14.06 28.67
C ALA A 988 20.65 13.23 29.90
N GLY A 989 19.36 12.95 30.07
CA GLY A 989 18.83 12.26 31.24
C GLY A 989 19.19 13.00 32.54
N ASP A 990 19.74 12.30 33.52
CA ASP A 990 20.15 12.90 34.79
C ASP A 990 21.63 13.31 34.80
N HIS A 991 22.24 13.51 33.62
CA HIS A 991 23.66 13.84 33.49
C HIS A 991 23.89 15.35 33.41
N ASP A 992 24.86 15.84 34.18
CA ASP A 992 25.17 17.27 34.31
C ASP A 992 26.18 17.77 33.25
N GLU A 993 26.74 16.87 32.44
CA GLU A 993 27.79 17.18 31.46
C GLU A 993 27.69 16.26 30.24
N ALA A 994 27.81 16.84 29.04
CA ALA A 994 28.02 16.16 27.77
C ALA A 994 29.53 16.01 27.55
N GLN A 995 30.03 14.78 27.45
CA GLN A 995 31.44 14.50 27.24
C GLN A 995 31.78 14.48 25.75
N GLY A 996 32.81 15.24 25.37
CA GLY A 996 33.36 15.30 24.02
C GLY A 996 32.32 15.63 22.96
N LEU A 997 31.57 16.72 23.13
CA LEU A 997 30.59 17.17 22.13
C LEU A 997 31.29 17.41 20.79
N THR A 998 30.77 16.80 19.72
CA THR A 998 31.28 16.96 18.35
C THR A 998 30.18 17.45 17.42
N VAL A 999 30.58 18.23 16.43
CA VAL A 999 29.74 18.59 15.27
C VAL A 999 30.40 18.04 14.02
N THR A 1000 29.65 17.24 13.26
CA THR A 1000 29.99 16.92 11.87
C THR A 1000 29.28 17.93 10.99
N TRP A 1001 30.03 18.87 10.40
CA TRP A 1001 29.49 19.90 9.51
C TRP A 1001 29.07 19.31 8.16
N PRO A 1002 28.20 20.00 7.38
CA PRO A 1002 27.75 19.49 6.07
C PRO A 1002 28.90 19.24 5.09
N SER A 1003 30.02 19.95 5.24
CA SER A 1003 31.26 19.69 4.50
C SER A 1003 31.94 18.34 4.80
N GLY A 1004 31.43 17.58 5.78
CA GLY A 1004 32.04 16.35 6.31
C GLY A 1004 33.17 16.61 7.31
N TRP A 1005 33.46 17.88 7.63
CA TRP A 1005 34.46 18.23 8.62
C TRP A 1005 33.93 18.00 10.04
N VAL A 1006 34.65 17.22 10.84
CA VAL A 1006 34.32 16.98 12.25
C VAL A 1006 35.11 17.94 13.15
N GLU A 1007 34.39 18.67 14.00
CA GLU A 1007 34.92 19.60 14.98
C GLU A 1007 34.52 19.18 16.40
N ASN A 1008 35.44 19.30 17.36
CA ASN A 1008 35.22 18.91 18.75
C ASN A 1008 35.19 20.16 19.62
N PHE A 1009 34.14 20.29 20.43
CA PHE A 1009 33.86 21.41 21.32
C PHE A 1009 34.11 21.10 22.80
N GLY A 1010 34.65 19.91 23.10
CA GLY A 1010 35.03 19.48 24.44
C GLY A 1010 33.85 19.04 25.30
N ASP A 1011 34.08 19.02 26.61
CA ASP A 1011 33.05 18.70 27.59
C ASP A 1011 32.23 19.96 27.92
N LEU A 1012 30.91 19.86 27.84
CA LEU A 1012 29.99 20.99 28.04
C LEU A 1012 28.94 20.68 29.12
N PRO A 1013 28.67 21.61 30.05
CA PRO A 1013 27.58 21.46 31.00
C PRO A 1013 26.20 21.30 30.32
N THR A 1014 25.35 20.46 30.87
CA THR A 1014 23.94 20.36 30.45
C THR A 1014 23.09 21.45 31.12
N GLY A 1015 21.83 21.58 30.69
CA GLY A 1015 20.89 22.61 31.13
C GLY A 1015 21.15 24.00 30.52
N GLN A 1016 21.96 24.06 29.45
CA GLN A 1016 22.38 25.30 28.79
C GLN A 1016 22.13 25.25 27.29
N GLU A 1017 22.02 26.45 26.71
CA GLU A 1017 21.97 26.67 25.27
C GLU A 1017 23.32 27.20 24.78
N TYR A 1018 23.79 26.67 23.65
CA TYR A 1018 25.06 27.03 23.02
C TYR A 1018 24.88 27.40 21.56
N VAL A 1019 25.64 28.40 21.10
CA VAL A 1019 25.91 28.62 19.68
C VAL A 1019 27.28 28.02 19.36
N LEU A 1020 27.32 27.15 18.36
CA LEU A 1020 28.56 26.55 17.85
C LEU A 1020 28.84 27.08 16.45
N ILE A 1021 30.05 27.60 16.25
CA ILE A 1021 30.45 28.25 15.00
C ILE A 1021 31.52 27.42 14.31
N GLU A 1022 31.29 27.05 13.04
CA GLU A 1022 32.23 26.26 12.24
C GLU A 1022 33.59 26.96 12.18
N GLY A 1023 34.65 26.29 12.66
CA GLY A 1023 36.02 26.82 12.60
C GLY A 1023 36.51 27.46 13.88
N SER A 1024 35.64 27.65 14.87
CA SER A 1024 35.97 28.37 16.10
C SER A 1024 36.70 27.51 17.13
N GLY A 1025 36.38 26.21 17.22
CA GLY A 1025 36.82 25.31 18.29
C GLY A 1025 36.30 25.69 19.69
N GLU A 1026 35.37 26.65 19.80
CA GLU A 1026 34.86 27.19 21.06
C GLU A 1026 33.32 27.21 21.04
N ALA A 1027 32.71 26.81 22.16
CA ALA A 1027 31.25 26.87 22.35
C ALA A 1027 30.84 28.15 23.06
N PHE A 1028 29.83 28.86 22.53
CA PHE A 1028 29.35 30.13 23.09
C PHE A 1028 28.03 29.93 23.83
N SER A 1029 28.05 30.02 25.17
CA SER A 1029 26.83 29.94 25.99
C SER A 1029 25.92 31.15 25.75
N VAL A 1030 24.62 30.90 25.52
CA VAL A 1030 23.61 31.94 25.34
C VAL A 1030 23.03 32.30 26.71
N ALA A 1031 23.01 33.59 27.03
CA ALA A 1031 22.39 34.06 28.26
C ALA A 1031 20.86 33.82 28.23
N LYS A 1032 20.31 33.30 29.33
CA LYS A 1032 18.86 33.18 29.56
C LYS A 1032 18.26 34.50 29.99
#